data_AF-A0A545USE4-F1
#
_entry.id   AF-A0A545USE4-F1
#
_cell.length_a   1.000
_cell.length_b   1.000
_cell.length_c   1.000
_cell.angle_alpha   90.00
_cell.angle_beta   90.00
_cell.angle_gamma   90.00
#
_symmetry.space_group_name_H-M   'P 1'
#
loop_
_entity.id
_entity.type
_entity.pdbx_description
1 polymer ?
#
loop_
_entity_poly.entity_id
_entity_poly.type
_entity_poly.pdbx_seq_one_letter_code
_entity_poly.pdbx_strand_id
1 'polypeptide(L)'
;MPRRTEAIDDYASAVPQIVLSSTDGDFLDHLIPILKDASNSRRTPALIQCLSQYTEDREADIERIGMTKHEEFLDSVNQLQNVREDAVALIDEILKLNQSIQSSTEQLAEQKSALVNTKAVRQNISDASDALKESLKVLHAFNYAHDLVRRKQYYSALKSLEDLQNEHLVPILQNRYATQHRLADAIQKSIPASRKAISEAVMADLNTWLFRIREASQFLGELAWYYTEQRRLRQKKRVEEDSFLSNFKLNSSIELVCDESEELDVLDNEELQIAFTPLFEAVHIHEALNQADRFRSEYAATRRQQKDLLLPSSIDLSAEDESSLSSLLEGITGFAILEKATMRRVPHLRSAIEVEELWESMCSTAINIASKALNDVTNAEVLLKIKGVVALFIQTMEGYGYPVSSLETFMLTLFDKYAELLRRRFSEDFQEIVSTDDYMPMAINSQEEFDKVINVSWYTPEQDVENIAFPCVLPFSQMYPLCCIDIQNFLNQFYFFSDDHFQHSDVLDESLRKSLDELLTEKVCQSLVERLSSQYLGQIVQILINLEHFETACQELELLLISARSSTSAGGPLKLNATEEFRNNKKTAEKRIFELVNSKIDDLVDTAEYDWLTTTDPSEPSSYMQTLTRYLSNIMNSTLLGLPREIKELIYFDALSHTANKILALPLSNEVKYISSSAVLALAQDVRYLTTFVSSLENGEMLKENLDELQQTVNLLQSDNHEEFYDMSVRNKKYNRVDALNGPILLEKLNTSAAQASTRSAPLSNLSSRFGMMK
;
A
#
# COMPACT_ATOMS: atom_id res chain seq x y z
N MET A 1 -186.77 -5.33 1.37
CA MET A 1 -188.15 -5.30 0.82
C MET A 1 -188.06 -5.39 -0.70
N PRO A 2 -188.87 -6.22 -1.37
CA PRO A 2 -188.68 -6.65 -2.77
C PRO A 2 -189.40 -5.78 -3.83
N ARG A 3 -189.15 -6.11 -5.12
CA ARG A 3 -189.70 -5.62 -6.43
C ARG A 3 -188.98 -4.38 -7.01
N ARG A 4 -188.63 -4.31 -8.30
CA ARG A 4 -189.25 -4.82 -9.55
C ARG A 4 -188.19 -4.86 -10.67
N THR A 5 -188.27 -5.86 -11.56
CA THR A 5 -187.47 -5.98 -12.79
C THR A 5 -188.07 -5.10 -13.91
N GLU A 6 -187.26 -4.23 -14.50
CA GLU A 6 -187.59 -3.46 -15.71
C GLU A 6 -187.14 -4.20 -16.97
N ALA A 7 -187.97 -4.15 -18.01
CA ALA A 7 -187.82 -4.85 -19.29
C ALA A 7 -186.83 -4.15 -20.22
N ILE A 8 -186.15 -4.93 -21.07
CA ILE A 8 -185.13 -4.47 -22.02
C ILE A 8 -185.77 -4.44 -23.42
N ASP A 9 -185.84 -3.26 -24.05
CA ASP A 9 -186.59 -3.05 -25.31
C ASP A 9 -185.78 -3.19 -26.61
N ASP A 10 -184.45 -3.40 -26.59
CA ASP A 10 -183.65 -3.49 -27.83
C ASP A 10 -182.63 -4.66 -27.83
N TYR A 11 -182.93 -5.70 -28.62
CA TYR A 11 -182.08 -6.88 -28.78
C TYR A 11 -180.86 -6.65 -29.71
N ALA A 12 -180.84 -5.57 -30.49
CA ALA A 12 -179.76 -5.26 -31.44
C ALA A 12 -178.44 -4.84 -30.75
N SER A 13 -178.50 -4.23 -29.56
CA SER A 13 -177.34 -3.82 -28.77
C SER A 13 -176.89 -4.86 -27.74
N ALA A 14 -177.81 -5.74 -27.32
CA ALA A 14 -177.54 -6.74 -26.29
C ALA A 14 -176.69 -7.90 -26.81
N VAL A 15 -176.92 -8.38 -28.05
CA VAL A 15 -176.22 -9.56 -28.60
C VAL A 15 -174.69 -9.36 -28.74
N PRO A 16 -174.18 -8.20 -29.23
CA PRO A 16 -172.73 -7.97 -29.30
C PRO A 16 -172.06 -7.84 -27.92
N GLN A 17 -172.76 -7.27 -26.93
CA GLN A 17 -172.22 -7.10 -25.57
C GLN A 17 -172.08 -8.43 -24.82
N ILE A 18 -172.93 -9.43 -25.12
CA ILE A 18 -172.92 -10.74 -24.45
C ILE A 18 -171.74 -11.61 -24.93
N VAL A 19 -171.37 -11.56 -26.20
CA VAL A 19 -170.31 -12.43 -26.77
C VAL A 19 -168.88 -11.89 -26.53
N LEU A 20 -168.75 -10.62 -26.13
CA LEU A 20 -167.48 -10.02 -25.68
C LEU A 20 -167.17 -10.27 -24.19
N SER A 21 -168.08 -10.90 -23.45
CA SER A 21 -167.89 -11.25 -22.03
C SER A 21 -166.96 -12.45 -21.89
N SER A 22 -165.79 -12.25 -21.31
CA SER A 22 -164.66 -13.19 -21.26
C SER A 22 -164.76 -14.30 -20.20
N THR A 23 -165.95 -14.58 -19.64
CA THR A 23 -166.12 -15.58 -18.56
C THR A 23 -167.48 -16.31 -18.64
N ASP A 24 -167.45 -17.64 -18.76
CA ASP A 24 -168.62 -18.53 -19.00
C ASP A 24 -169.75 -18.42 -17.95
N GLY A 25 -169.45 -18.00 -16.72
CA GLY A 25 -170.45 -17.83 -15.65
C GLY A 25 -171.40 -16.65 -15.88
N ASP A 26 -170.84 -15.49 -16.28
CA ASP A 26 -171.63 -14.28 -16.56
C ASP A 26 -172.44 -14.43 -17.86
N PHE A 27 -171.93 -15.22 -18.82
CA PHE A 27 -172.66 -15.54 -20.06
C PHE A 27 -173.99 -16.25 -19.77
N LEU A 28 -173.99 -17.26 -18.89
CA LEU A 28 -175.21 -17.98 -18.51
C LEU A 28 -176.20 -17.11 -17.72
N ASP A 29 -175.70 -16.27 -16.81
CA ASP A 29 -176.53 -15.39 -15.99
C ASP A 29 -177.24 -14.30 -16.80
N HIS A 30 -176.66 -13.83 -17.92
CA HIS A 30 -177.29 -12.87 -18.82
C HIS A 30 -178.14 -13.52 -19.93
N LEU A 31 -177.86 -14.78 -20.29
CA LEU A 31 -178.64 -15.54 -21.28
C LEU A 31 -180.01 -15.98 -20.72
N ILE A 32 -180.08 -16.38 -19.45
CA ILE A 32 -181.32 -16.90 -18.84
C ILE A 32 -182.46 -15.86 -18.80
N PRO A 33 -182.25 -14.58 -18.42
CA PRO A 33 -183.27 -13.55 -18.48
C PRO A 33 -183.76 -13.28 -19.90
N ILE A 34 -182.85 -13.27 -20.88
CA ILE A 34 -183.17 -12.98 -22.29
C ILE A 34 -183.93 -14.14 -22.94
N LEU A 35 -183.60 -15.40 -22.64
CA LEU A 35 -184.40 -16.55 -23.05
C LEU A 35 -185.80 -16.52 -22.43
N LYS A 36 -185.89 -16.14 -21.16
CA LYS A 36 -187.16 -16.04 -20.42
C LYS A 36 -188.02 -14.88 -20.94
N ASP A 37 -187.40 -13.77 -21.34
CA ASP A 37 -188.08 -12.62 -21.94
C ASP A 37 -188.47 -12.90 -23.41
N ALA A 38 -187.60 -13.56 -24.18
CA ALA A 38 -187.88 -13.98 -25.55
C ALA A 38 -189.00 -15.03 -25.61
N SER A 39 -189.11 -15.94 -24.62
CA SER A 39 -190.23 -16.89 -24.55
C SER A 39 -191.55 -16.23 -24.17
N ASN A 40 -191.51 -15.23 -23.27
CA ASN A 40 -192.69 -14.49 -22.84
C ASN A 40 -193.19 -13.50 -23.91
N SER A 41 -192.29 -12.96 -24.73
CA SER A 41 -192.57 -11.90 -25.69
C SER A 41 -192.83 -12.37 -27.14
N ARG A 42 -192.82 -13.70 -27.42
CA ARG A 42 -193.00 -14.30 -28.78
C ARG A 42 -192.07 -13.71 -29.88
N ARG A 43 -190.92 -13.13 -29.51
CA ARG A 43 -189.93 -12.52 -30.44
C ARG A 43 -188.71 -13.40 -30.72
N THR A 44 -188.84 -14.73 -30.64
CA THR A 44 -187.80 -15.72 -30.96
C THR A 44 -187.18 -15.62 -32.37
N PRO A 45 -187.92 -15.32 -33.47
CA PRO A 45 -187.29 -15.30 -34.80
C PRO A 45 -186.33 -14.12 -34.98
N ALA A 46 -186.58 -12.97 -34.33
CA ALA A 46 -185.71 -11.80 -34.41
C ALA A 46 -184.35 -12.05 -33.73
N LEU A 47 -184.33 -12.81 -32.63
CA LEU A 47 -183.10 -13.15 -31.92
C LEU A 47 -182.24 -14.15 -32.70
N ILE A 48 -182.86 -15.12 -33.38
CA ILE A 48 -182.16 -16.06 -34.28
C ILE A 48 -181.54 -15.32 -35.46
N GLN A 49 -182.26 -14.37 -36.05
CA GLN A 49 -181.76 -13.57 -37.19
C GLN A 49 -180.56 -12.69 -36.79
N CYS A 50 -180.59 -12.07 -35.61
CA CYS A 50 -179.45 -11.30 -35.12
C CYS A 50 -178.24 -12.19 -34.79
N LEU A 51 -178.46 -13.41 -34.27
CA LEU A 51 -177.37 -14.36 -34.02
C LEU A 51 -176.74 -14.89 -35.31
N SER A 52 -177.54 -15.18 -36.36
CA SER A 52 -177.00 -15.65 -37.64
C SER A 52 -176.17 -14.59 -38.36
N GLN A 53 -176.60 -13.32 -38.27
CA GLN A 53 -175.84 -12.21 -38.87
C GLN A 53 -174.49 -11.99 -38.15
N TYR A 54 -174.46 -12.18 -36.82
CA TYR A 54 -173.21 -12.11 -36.06
C TYR A 54 -172.24 -13.26 -36.36
N THR A 55 -172.74 -14.48 -36.63
CA THR A 55 -171.88 -15.60 -37.02
C THR A 55 -171.21 -15.38 -38.38
N GLU A 56 -171.94 -14.85 -39.36
CA GLU A 56 -171.38 -14.56 -40.70
C GLU A 56 -170.28 -13.49 -40.64
N ASP A 57 -170.48 -12.41 -39.87
CA ASP A 57 -169.46 -11.36 -39.71
C ASP A 57 -168.17 -11.90 -39.05
N ARG A 58 -168.30 -12.82 -38.08
CA ARG A 58 -167.13 -13.42 -37.41
C ARG A 58 -166.38 -14.42 -38.27
N GLU A 59 -167.07 -15.22 -39.09
CA GLU A 59 -166.41 -16.11 -40.04
C GLU A 59 -165.58 -15.30 -41.07
N ALA A 60 -166.12 -14.20 -41.57
CA ALA A 60 -165.41 -13.32 -42.50
C ALA A 60 -164.15 -12.67 -41.87
N ASP A 61 -164.18 -12.31 -40.59
CA ASP A 61 -163.02 -11.77 -39.90
C ASP A 61 -161.94 -12.84 -39.59
N ILE A 62 -162.35 -14.08 -39.29
CA ILE A 62 -161.42 -15.19 -39.04
C ILE A 62 -160.66 -15.56 -40.33
N GLU A 63 -161.33 -15.63 -41.48
CA GLU A 63 -160.66 -15.92 -42.76
C GLU A 63 -159.60 -14.87 -43.11
N ARG A 64 -159.85 -13.59 -42.80
CA ARG A 64 -158.92 -12.48 -43.06
C ARG A 64 -157.64 -12.55 -42.22
N ILE A 65 -157.76 -12.95 -40.96
CA ILE A 65 -156.62 -13.05 -40.03
C ILE A 65 -155.80 -14.31 -40.30
N GLY A 66 -156.44 -15.42 -40.67
CA GLY A 66 -155.76 -16.68 -40.98
C GLY A 66 -154.75 -16.58 -42.13
N MET A 67 -155.07 -15.79 -43.17
CA MET A 67 -154.22 -15.66 -44.35
C MET A 67 -153.00 -14.74 -44.18
N THR A 68 -152.97 -13.86 -43.18
CA THR A 68 -151.92 -12.84 -43.04
C THR A 68 -150.76 -13.22 -42.10
N LYS A 69 -150.96 -14.15 -41.15
CA LYS A 69 -149.95 -14.45 -40.10
C LYS A 69 -149.15 -15.75 -40.28
N HIS A 70 -149.44 -16.58 -41.27
CA HIS A 70 -148.73 -17.86 -41.44
C HIS A 70 -147.34 -17.70 -42.09
N GLU A 71 -147.13 -16.66 -42.89
CA GLU A 71 -145.87 -16.41 -43.60
C GLU A 71 -144.75 -15.92 -42.66
N GLU A 72 -145.04 -14.95 -41.79
CA GLU A 72 -144.05 -14.39 -40.85
C GLU A 72 -143.53 -15.41 -39.81
N PHE A 73 -144.35 -16.40 -39.44
CA PHE A 73 -143.97 -17.43 -38.48
C PHE A 73 -142.98 -18.44 -39.07
N LEU A 74 -143.17 -18.82 -40.34
CA LEU A 74 -142.26 -19.72 -41.06
C LEU A 74 -140.87 -19.08 -41.23
N ASP A 75 -140.80 -17.79 -41.53
CA ASP A 75 -139.53 -17.06 -41.63
C ASP A 75 -138.78 -17.00 -40.29
N SER A 76 -139.50 -16.81 -39.19
CA SER A 76 -138.91 -16.76 -37.84
C SER A 76 -138.30 -18.11 -37.42
N VAL A 77 -138.93 -19.23 -37.78
CA VAL A 77 -138.42 -20.58 -37.49
C VAL A 77 -137.16 -20.88 -38.32
N ASN A 78 -137.14 -20.49 -39.60
CA ASN A 78 -135.95 -20.63 -40.44
C ASN A 78 -134.77 -19.80 -39.90
N GLN A 79 -135.01 -18.59 -39.41
CA GLN A 79 -133.95 -17.77 -38.79
C GLN A 79 -133.36 -18.43 -37.53
N LEU A 80 -134.18 -19.06 -36.68
CA LEU A 80 -133.72 -19.75 -35.48
C LEU A 80 -132.86 -20.98 -35.79
N GLN A 81 -133.19 -21.69 -36.88
CA GLN A 81 -132.39 -22.83 -37.34
C GLN A 81 -131.02 -22.38 -37.86
N ASN A 82 -130.97 -21.28 -38.61
CA ASN A 82 -129.70 -20.68 -39.08
C ASN A 82 -128.82 -20.22 -37.91
N VAL A 83 -129.39 -19.55 -36.90
CA VAL A 83 -128.64 -19.14 -35.70
C VAL A 83 -128.06 -20.33 -34.93
N ARG A 84 -128.75 -21.49 -34.93
CA ARG A 84 -128.22 -22.71 -34.32
C ARG A 84 -127.04 -23.28 -35.10
N GLU A 85 -127.10 -23.27 -36.43
CA GLU A 85 -125.98 -23.67 -37.28
C GLU A 85 -124.77 -22.74 -37.08
N ASP A 86 -124.99 -21.43 -37.04
CA ASP A 86 -123.94 -20.43 -36.77
C ASP A 86 -123.32 -20.59 -35.38
N ALA A 87 -124.11 -20.90 -34.35
CA ALA A 87 -123.59 -21.14 -33.01
C ALA A 87 -122.71 -22.39 -32.92
N VAL A 88 -123.08 -23.46 -33.65
CA VAL A 88 -122.25 -24.68 -33.74
C VAL A 88 -120.97 -24.40 -34.53
N ALA A 89 -121.06 -23.67 -35.63
CA ALA A 89 -119.89 -23.23 -36.40
C ALA A 89 -118.94 -22.40 -35.52
N LEU A 90 -119.46 -21.50 -34.70
CA LEU A 90 -118.67 -20.67 -33.78
C LEU A 90 -118.01 -21.48 -32.66
N ILE A 91 -118.67 -22.52 -32.13
CA ILE A 91 -118.06 -23.44 -31.16
C ILE A 91 -116.90 -24.21 -31.79
N ASP A 92 -117.07 -24.70 -33.02
CA ASP A 92 -116.02 -25.37 -33.76
C ASP A 92 -114.85 -24.43 -34.07
N GLU A 93 -115.11 -23.17 -34.40
CA GLU A 93 -114.07 -22.15 -34.56
C GLU A 93 -113.34 -21.86 -33.24
N ILE A 94 -114.04 -21.76 -32.11
CA ILE A 94 -113.42 -21.58 -30.79
C ILE A 94 -112.55 -22.78 -30.42
N LEU A 95 -113.00 -24.00 -30.67
CA LEU A 95 -112.22 -25.22 -30.40
C LEU A 95 -110.97 -25.29 -31.29
N LYS A 96 -111.10 -24.99 -32.59
CA LYS A 96 -109.97 -24.89 -33.52
C LYS A 96 -109.00 -23.80 -33.08
N LEU A 97 -109.50 -22.64 -32.66
CA LEU A 97 -108.67 -21.54 -32.15
C LEU A 97 -107.95 -21.96 -30.86
N ASN A 98 -108.62 -22.64 -29.93
CA ASN A 98 -108.01 -23.09 -28.68
C ASN A 98 -106.91 -24.14 -28.93
N GLN A 99 -107.14 -25.11 -29.82
CA GLN A 99 -106.10 -26.05 -30.25
C GLN A 99 -104.93 -25.33 -30.94
N SER A 100 -105.23 -24.34 -31.79
CA SER A 100 -104.18 -23.52 -32.41
C SER A 100 -103.38 -22.75 -31.38
N ILE A 101 -104.02 -22.15 -30.36
CA ILE A 101 -103.35 -21.42 -29.27
C ILE A 101 -102.49 -22.36 -28.44
N GLN A 102 -102.99 -23.55 -28.09
CA GLN A 102 -102.21 -24.54 -27.32
C GLN A 102 -100.98 -25.00 -28.10
N SER A 103 -101.14 -25.38 -29.37
CA SER A 103 -100.01 -25.80 -30.21
C SER A 103 -98.98 -24.67 -30.40
N SER A 104 -99.44 -23.42 -30.59
CA SER A 104 -98.58 -22.25 -30.67
C SER A 104 -97.89 -21.95 -29.33
N THR A 105 -98.55 -22.18 -28.20
CA THR A 105 -97.98 -21.97 -26.86
C THR A 105 -96.93 -23.03 -26.53
N GLU A 106 -97.15 -24.28 -26.90
CA GLU A 106 -96.19 -25.37 -26.72
C GLU A 106 -94.95 -25.16 -27.58
N GLN A 107 -95.13 -24.81 -28.87
CA GLN A 107 -94.02 -24.40 -29.74
C GLN A 107 -93.27 -23.18 -29.18
N LEU A 108 -93.98 -22.20 -28.64
CA LEU A 108 -93.37 -21.02 -28.02
C LEU A 108 -92.60 -21.38 -26.73
N ALA A 109 -93.10 -22.32 -25.93
CA ALA A 109 -92.43 -22.79 -24.72
C ALA A 109 -91.14 -23.54 -25.04
N GLU A 110 -91.15 -24.38 -26.08
CA GLU A 110 -89.96 -25.06 -26.59
C GLU A 110 -88.94 -24.06 -27.17
N GLN A 111 -89.40 -23.07 -27.94
CA GLN A 111 -88.53 -21.99 -28.41
C GLN A 111 -87.96 -21.16 -27.25
N LYS A 112 -88.73 -20.91 -26.20
CA LYS A 112 -88.28 -20.17 -25.01
C LYS A 112 -87.27 -20.99 -24.19
N SER A 113 -87.46 -22.30 -24.05
CA SER A 113 -86.50 -23.16 -23.36
C SER A 113 -85.19 -23.27 -24.14
N ALA A 114 -85.27 -23.41 -25.47
CA ALA A 114 -84.12 -23.31 -26.36
C ALA A 114 -83.43 -21.94 -26.26
N LEU A 115 -84.20 -20.84 -26.11
CA LEU A 115 -83.66 -19.49 -25.91
C LEU A 115 -82.97 -19.32 -24.55
N VAL A 116 -83.47 -19.95 -23.48
CA VAL A 116 -82.81 -19.96 -22.17
C VAL A 116 -81.52 -20.78 -22.22
N ASN A 117 -81.54 -21.95 -22.86
CA ASN A 117 -80.34 -22.78 -23.02
C ASN A 117 -79.28 -22.07 -23.87
N THR A 118 -79.66 -21.43 -24.97
CA THR A 118 -78.74 -20.63 -25.78
C THR A 118 -78.24 -19.39 -25.03
N LYS A 119 -79.05 -18.76 -24.17
CA LYS A 119 -78.58 -17.69 -23.26
C LYS A 119 -77.57 -18.20 -22.24
N ALA A 120 -77.80 -19.37 -21.64
CA ALA A 120 -76.86 -19.98 -20.69
C ALA A 120 -75.54 -20.35 -21.38
N VAL A 121 -75.60 -20.94 -22.58
CA VAL A 121 -74.41 -21.20 -23.40
C VAL A 121 -73.71 -19.90 -23.76
N ARG A 122 -74.44 -18.85 -24.14
CA ARG A 122 -73.85 -17.52 -24.42
C ARG A 122 -73.18 -16.91 -23.19
N GLN A 123 -73.77 -17.09 -22.01
CA GLN A 123 -73.19 -16.62 -20.75
C GLN A 123 -71.91 -17.40 -20.42
N ASN A 124 -71.93 -18.73 -20.50
CA ASN A 124 -70.73 -19.55 -20.34
C ASN A 124 -69.64 -19.21 -21.35
N ILE A 125 -69.99 -18.90 -22.61
CA ILE A 125 -69.05 -18.43 -23.63
C ILE A 125 -68.50 -17.03 -23.28
N SER A 126 -69.33 -16.14 -22.74
CA SER A 126 -68.89 -14.82 -22.26
C SER A 126 -67.92 -14.95 -21.10
N ASP A 127 -68.28 -15.73 -20.08
CA ASP A 127 -67.46 -15.97 -18.89
C ASP A 127 -66.13 -16.64 -19.28
N ALA A 128 -66.15 -17.60 -20.22
CA ALA A 128 -64.94 -18.20 -20.77
C ALA A 128 -64.11 -17.19 -21.59
N SER A 129 -64.75 -16.32 -22.36
CA SER A 129 -64.07 -15.27 -23.13
C SER A 129 -63.40 -14.25 -22.21
N ASP A 130 -64.07 -13.85 -21.14
CA ASP A 130 -63.53 -12.88 -20.19
C ASP A 130 -62.40 -13.50 -19.35
N ALA A 131 -62.53 -14.77 -18.93
CA ALA A 131 -61.44 -15.52 -18.31
C ALA A 131 -60.23 -15.72 -19.25
N LEU A 132 -60.46 -15.90 -20.56
CA LEU A 132 -59.37 -15.96 -21.55
C LEU A 132 -58.69 -14.60 -21.73
N LYS A 133 -59.46 -13.50 -21.76
CA LYS A 133 -58.88 -12.14 -21.86
C LYS A 133 -58.05 -11.80 -20.63
N GLU A 134 -58.52 -12.15 -19.44
CA GLU A 134 -57.77 -11.92 -18.19
C GLU A 134 -56.49 -12.76 -18.13
N SER A 135 -56.56 -14.05 -18.47
CA SER A 135 -55.35 -14.88 -18.53
C SER A 135 -54.34 -14.40 -19.59
N LEU A 136 -54.81 -13.89 -20.73
CA LEU A 136 -53.95 -13.24 -21.72
C LEU A 136 -53.27 -11.99 -21.18
N LYS A 137 -53.98 -11.12 -20.42
CA LYS A 137 -53.36 -9.95 -19.79
C LYS A 137 -52.25 -10.35 -18.81
N VAL A 138 -52.49 -11.36 -17.98
CA VAL A 138 -51.46 -11.89 -17.05
C VAL A 138 -50.25 -12.45 -17.81
N LEU A 139 -50.48 -13.20 -18.90
CA LEU A 139 -49.40 -13.72 -19.75
C LEU A 139 -48.64 -12.62 -20.47
N HIS A 140 -49.32 -11.56 -20.94
CA HIS A 140 -48.66 -10.40 -21.54
C HIS A 140 -47.81 -9.64 -20.52
N ALA A 141 -48.30 -9.43 -19.30
CA ALA A 141 -47.53 -8.82 -18.23
C ALA A 141 -46.31 -9.67 -17.84
N PHE A 142 -46.46 -10.99 -17.79
CA PHE A 142 -45.37 -11.92 -17.53
C PHE A 142 -44.32 -11.93 -18.65
N ASN A 143 -44.76 -11.93 -19.91
CA ASN A 143 -43.87 -11.81 -21.07
C ASN A 143 -43.16 -10.47 -21.11
N TYR A 144 -43.86 -9.38 -20.76
CA TYR A 144 -43.27 -8.04 -20.66
C TYR A 144 -42.16 -8.01 -19.58
N ALA A 145 -42.39 -8.62 -18.42
CA ALA A 145 -41.34 -8.77 -17.40
C ALA A 145 -40.13 -9.55 -17.93
N HIS A 146 -40.34 -10.63 -18.71
CA HIS A 146 -39.25 -11.39 -19.34
C HIS A 146 -38.51 -10.58 -20.43
N ASP A 147 -39.23 -9.77 -21.20
CA ASP A 147 -38.63 -8.87 -22.18
C ASP A 147 -37.80 -7.77 -21.49
N LEU A 148 -38.24 -7.27 -20.33
CA LEU A 148 -37.44 -6.33 -19.52
C LEU A 148 -36.15 -6.97 -19.00
N VAL A 149 -36.19 -8.24 -18.57
CA VAL A 149 -34.98 -8.99 -18.21
C VAL A 149 -34.04 -9.14 -19.41
N ARG A 150 -34.57 -9.41 -20.61
CA ARG A 150 -33.75 -9.47 -21.84
C ARG A 150 -33.15 -8.12 -22.22
N ARG A 151 -33.86 -7.03 -21.92
CA ARG A 151 -33.38 -5.64 -22.12
C ARG A 151 -32.42 -5.15 -21.04
N LYS A 152 -32.04 -6.01 -20.08
CA LYS A 152 -31.17 -5.69 -18.92
C LYS A 152 -31.71 -4.61 -17.98
N GLN A 153 -33.02 -4.35 -18.00
CA GLN A 153 -33.65 -3.41 -17.06
C GLN A 153 -34.15 -4.17 -15.84
N TYR A 154 -33.21 -4.62 -15.01
CA TYR A 154 -33.48 -5.55 -13.91
C TYR A 154 -34.37 -4.98 -12.81
N TYR A 155 -34.20 -3.69 -12.45
CA TYR A 155 -35.05 -3.04 -11.46
C TYR A 155 -36.50 -2.91 -11.94
N SER A 156 -36.70 -2.43 -13.17
CA SER A 156 -38.03 -2.34 -13.79
C SER A 156 -38.68 -3.73 -13.94
N ALA A 157 -37.88 -4.75 -14.26
CA ALA A 157 -38.35 -6.13 -14.32
C ALA A 157 -38.82 -6.62 -12.94
N LEU A 158 -38.05 -6.38 -11.88
CA LEU A 158 -38.40 -6.77 -10.51
C LEU A 158 -39.68 -6.06 -10.04
N LYS A 159 -39.79 -4.76 -10.30
CA LYS A 159 -41.02 -3.99 -10.05
C LYS A 159 -42.21 -4.55 -10.83
N SER A 160 -42.05 -4.85 -12.12
CA SER A 160 -43.13 -5.45 -12.93
C SER A 160 -43.55 -6.84 -12.44
N LEU A 161 -42.63 -7.62 -11.85
CA LEU A 161 -42.94 -8.91 -11.23
C LEU A 161 -43.66 -8.73 -9.88
N GLU A 162 -43.32 -7.70 -9.11
CA GLU A 162 -44.03 -7.32 -7.89
C GLU A 162 -45.43 -6.77 -8.19
N ASP A 163 -45.58 -5.92 -9.19
CA ASP A 163 -46.87 -5.41 -9.67
C ASP A 163 -47.73 -6.59 -10.16
N LEU A 164 -47.16 -7.54 -10.91
CA LEU A 164 -47.85 -8.77 -11.32
C LEU A 164 -48.29 -9.62 -10.11
N GLN A 165 -47.46 -9.69 -9.07
CA GLN A 165 -47.79 -10.41 -7.83
C GLN A 165 -48.93 -9.73 -7.07
N ASN A 166 -48.89 -8.40 -6.93
CA ASN A 166 -49.80 -7.65 -6.08
C ASN A 166 -51.12 -7.30 -6.79
N GLU A 167 -51.07 -6.83 -8.04
CA GLU A 167 -52.25 -6.37 -8.78
C GLU A 167 -53.01 -7.51 -9.49
N HIS A 168 -52.30 -8.55 -9.95
CA HIS A 168 -52.89 -9.58 -10.79
C HIS A 168 -53.04 -10.94 -10.11
N LEU A 169 -52.07 -11.38 -9.30
CA LEU A 169 -52.13 -12.71 -8.67
C LEU A 169 -52.97 -12.74 -7.39
N VAL A 170 -52.82 -11.77 -6.49
CA VAL A 170 -53.55 -11.75 -5.20
C VAL A 170 -55.08 -11.77 -5.38
N PRO A 171 -55.69 -10.98 -6.30
CA PRO A 171 -57.14 -11.03 -6.53
C PRO A 171 -57.62 -12.37 -7.12
N ILE A 172 -56.83 -12.97 -8.01
CA ILE A 172 -57.17 -14.24 -8.68
C ILE A 172 -57.04 -15.43 -7.72
N LEU A 173 -56.12 -15.39 -6.76
CA LEU A 173 -55.95 -16.42 -5.73
C LEU A 173 -57.05 -16.38 -4.65
N GLN A 174 -57.61 -15.21 -4.34
CA GLN A 174 -58.72 -15.07 -3.37
C GLN A 174 -60.05 -15.64 -3.90
N ASN A 175 -60.27 -15.64 -5.21
CA ASN A 175 -61.51 -16.14 -5.82
C ASN A 175 -61.49 -17.65 -6.07
N ARG A 176 -61.74 -18.46 -5.03
CA ARG A 176 -61.70 -19.95 -4.96
C ARG A 176 -62.38 -20.76 -6.11
N TYR A 177 -63.13 -20.11 -7.00
CA TYR A 177 -63.89 -20.71 -8.10
C TYR A 177 -63.34 -20.40 -9.51
N ALA A 178 -62.21 -19.68 -9.63
CA ALA A 178 -61.64 -19.33 -10.92
C ALA A 178 -60.89 -20.51 -11.56
N THR A 179 -61.22 -20.89 -12.79
CA THR A 179 -60.48 -21.90 -13.59
C THR A 179 -59.02 -21.52 -13.84
N GLN A 180 -58.67 -20.26 -13.61
CA GLN A 180 -57.32 -19.69 -13.74
C GLN A 180 -56.39 -20.01 -12.56
N HIS A 181 -56.87 -20.62 -11.46
CA HIS A 181 -56.04 -20.94 -10.31
C HIS A 181 -54.80 -21.78 -10.63
N ARG A 182 -54.90 -22.71 -11.60
CA ARG A 182 -53.74 -23.53 -12.01
C ARG A 182 -52.66 -22.71 -12.73
N LEU A 183 -53.07 -21.74 -13.56
CA LEU A 183 -52.14 -20.84 -14.24
C LEU A 183 -51.52 -19.88 -13.22
N ALA A 184 -52.33 -19.31 -12.33
CA ALA A 184 -51.88 -18.44 -11.26
C ALA A 184 -50.89 -19.14 -10.31
N ASP A 185 -51.16 -20.38 -9.90
CA ASP A 185 -50.25 -21.19 -9.06
C ASP A 185 -48.95 -21.56 -9.80
N ALA A 186 -49.02 -21.86 -11.10
CA ALA A 186 -47.83 -22.10 -11.92
C ALA A 186 -46.95 -20.84 -12.06
N ILE A 187 -47.57 -19.67 -12.24
CA ILE A 187 -46.86 -18.38 -12.32
C ILE A 187 -46.31 -18.00 -10.94
N GLN A 188 -47.05 -18.24 -9.87
CA GLN A 188 -46.57 -17.98 -8.51
C GLN A 188 -45.35 -18.85 -8.16
N LYS A 189 -45.31 -20.09 -8.63
CA LYS A 189 -44.14 -20.97 -8.49
C LYS A 189 -42.96 -20.52 -9.37
N SER A 190 -43.21 -19.83 -10.48
CA SER A 190 -42.14 -19.33 -11.37
C SER A 190 -41.56 -17.98 -10.93
N ILE A 191 -42.26 -17.17 -10.13
CA ILE A 191 -41.75 -15.87 -9.63
C ILE A 191 -40.45 -16.00 -8.81
N PRO A 192 -40.32 -16.93 -7.84
CA PRO A 192 -39.05 -17.11 -7.14
C PRO A 192 -37.91 -17.53 -8.08
N ALA A 193 -38.21 -18.32 -9.11
CA ALA A 193 -37.23 -18.74 -10.10
C ALA A 193 -36.79 -17.56 -10.99
N SER A 194 -37.72 -16.70 -11.41
CA SER A 194 -37.37 -15.50 -12.20
C SER A 194 -36.61 -14.47 -11.35
N ARG A 195 -36.95 -14.28 -10.07
CA ARG A 195 -36.16 -13.46 -9.14
C ARG A 195 -34.73 -13.98 -8.99
N LYS A 196 -34.57 -15.30 -8.87
CA LYS A 196 -33.25 -15.94 -8.82
C LYS A 196 -32.47 -15.74 -10.12
N ALA A 197 -33.13 -15.92 -11.27
CA ALA A 197 -32.51 -15.69 -12.58
C ALA A 197 -32.07 -14.22 -12.76
N ILE A 198 -32.86 -13.26 -12.27
CA ILE A 198 -32.47 -11.84 -12.24
C ILE A 198 -31.24 -11.64 -11.35
N SER A 199 -31.22 -12.21 -10.14
CA SER A 199 -30.06 -12.11 -9.24
C SER A 199 -28.79 -12.71 -9.85
N GLU A 200 -28.89 -13.86 -10.52
CA GLU A 200 -27.76 -14.52 -11.19
C GLU A 200 -27.27 -13.69 -12.41
N ALA A 201 -28.19 -13.09 -13.17
CA ALA A 201 -27.85 -12.22 -14.29
C ALA A 201 -27.17 -10.92 -13.85
N VAL A 202 -27.67 -10.30 -12.78
CA VAL A 202 -27.07 -9.09 -12.17
C VAL A 202 -25.66 -9.40 -11.64
N MET A 203 -25.48 -10.55 -10.99
CA MET A 203 -24.15 -11.00 -10.55
C MET A 203 -23.21 -11.27 -11.73
N ALA A 204 -23.70 -11.78 -12.85
CA ALA A 204 -22.88 -11.98 -14.06
C ALA A 204 -22.46 -10.64 -14.68
N ASP A 205 -23.35 -9.66 -14.74
CA ASP A 205 -23.03 -8.30 -15.21
C ASP A 205 -22.04 -7.62 -14.25
N LEU A 206 -22.21 -7.78 -12.93
CA LEU A 206 -21.26 -7.31 -11.93
C LEU A 206 -19.87 -7.98 -12.08
N ASN A 207 -19.81 -9.29 -12.28
CA ASN A 207 -18.54 -9.99 -12.48
C ASN A 207 -17.84 -9.54 -13.78
N THR A 208 -18.60 -9.27 -14.84
CA THR A 208 -18.07 -8.70 -16.09
C THR A 208 -17.50 -7.30 -15.85
N TRP A 209 -18.19 -6.49 -15.05
CA TRP A 209 -17.70 -5.17 -14.64
C TRP A 209 -16.45 -5.26 -13.75
N LEU A 210 -16.41 -6.18 -12.78
CA LEU A 210 -15.25 -6.43 -11.93
C LEU A 210 -14.02 -6.90 -12.73
N PHE A 211 -14.25 -7.63 -13.83
CA PHE A 211 -13.18 -8.02 -14.76
C PHE A 211 -12.64 -6.80 -15.51
N ARG A 212 -13.50 -5.96 -16.08
CA ARG A 212 -13.08 -4.71 -16.75
C ARG A 212 -12.36 -3.76 -15.80
N ILE A 213 -12.83 -3.68 -14.55
CA ILE A 213 -12.19 -2.86 -13.52
C ILE A 213 -10.80 -3.38 -13.17
N ARG A 214 -10.56 -4.69 -13.24
CA ARG A 214 -9.22 -5.23 -13.02
C ARG A 214 -8.25 -4.72 -14.09
N GLU A 215 -8.62 -4.77 -15.36
CA GLU A 215 -7.79 -4.24 -16.46
C GLU A 215 -7.58 -2.74 -16.31
N ALA A 216 -8.67 -2.01 -16.02
CA ALA A 216 -8.63 -0.58 -15.76
C ALA A 216 -7.83 -0.21 -14.51
N SER A 217 -7.73 -1.08 -13.49
CA SER A 217 -7.04 -0.79 -12.24
C SER A 217 -5.55 -0.62 -12.44
N GLN A 218 -4.92 -1.43 -13.29
CA GLN A 218 -3.51 -1.27 -13.58
C GLN A 218 -3.24 0.09 -14.24
N PHE A 219 -4.01 0.43 -15.27
CA PHE A 219 -3.93 1.72 -15.95
C PHE A 219 -4.26 2.90 -15.02
N LEU A 220 -5.20 2.72 -14.08
CA LEU A 220 -5.50 3.72 -13.05
C LEU A 220 -4.29 3.98 -12.13
N GLY A 221 -3.54 2.92 -11.80
CA GLY A 221 -2.30 3.04 -11.03
C GLY A 221 -1.22 3.81 -11.78
N GLU A 222 -1.01 3.49 -13.06
CA GLU A 222 -0.08 4.20 -13.95
C GLU A 222 -0.44 5.69 -14.06
N LEU A 223 -1.72 6.01 -14.25
CA LEU A 223 -2.19 7.39 -14.28
C LEU A 223 -1.98 8.11 -12.93
N ALA A 224 -2.30 7.45 -11.81
CA ALA A 224 -2.10 8.02 -10.48
C ALA A 224 -0.63 8.35 -10.22
N TRP A 225 0.28 7.48 -10.67
CA TRP A 225 1.72 7.70 -10.58
C TRP A 225 2.17 8.85 -11.47
N TYR A 226 1.73 8.89 -12.72
CA TYR A 226 2.03 9.96 -13.65
C TYR A 226 1.63 11.33 -13.10
N TYR A 227 0.41 11.45 -12.56
CA TYR A 227 -0.04 12.69 -11.93
C TYR A 227 0.77 13.04 -10.69
N THR A 228 1.14 12.06 -9.87
CA THR A 228 1.95 12.32 -8.67
C THR A 228 3.38 12.74 -9.03
N GLU A 229 3.96 12.16 -10.08
CA GLU A 229 5.25 12.59 -10.60
C GLU A 229 5.19 14.02 -11.17
N GLN A 230 4.14 14.35 -11.90
CA GLN A 230 3.92 15.73 -12.35
C GLN A 230 3.81 16.71 -11.18
N ARG A 231 3.08 16.35 -10.12
CA ARG A 231 3.02 17.15 -8.87
C ARG A 231 4.40 17.34 -8.27
N ARG A 232 5.19 16.28 -8.16
CA ARG A 232 6.57 16.31 -7.66
C ARG A 232 7.45 17.26 -8.47
N LEU A 233 7.36 17.21 -9.81
CA LEU A 233 8.11 18.11 -10.69
C LEU A 233 7.69 19.57 -10.56
N ARG A 234 6.38 19.84 -10.43
CA ARG A 234 5.88 21.20 -10.19
C ARG A 234 6.33 21.74 -8.84
N GLN A 235 6.24 20.93 -7.79
CA GLN A 235 6.71 21.34 -6.47
C GLN A 235 8.21 21.61 -6.47
N LYS A 236 9.02 20.79 -7.15
CA LYS A 236 10.46 21.05 -7.29
C LYS A 236 10.74 22.41 -7.95
N LYS A 237 10.04 22.74 -9.04
CA LYS A 237 10.14 24.06 -9.68
C LYS A 237 9.75 25.20 -8.75
N ARG A 238 8.68 25.04 -7.96
CA ARG A 238 8.24 26.04 -6.97
C ARG A 238 9.25 26.22 -5.84
N VAL A 239 9.90 25.15 -5.39
CA VAL A 239 10.95 25.21 -4.37
C VAL A 239 12.21 25.90 -4.91
N GLU A 240 12.54 25.71 -6.18
CA GLU A 240 13.62 26.44 -6.86
C GLU A 240 13.33 27.95 -6.97
N GLU A 241 12.06 28.33 -7.13
CA GLU A 241 11.60 29.73 -7.17
C GLU A 241 11.54 30.37 -5.77
N ASP A 242 11.00 29.66 -4.78
CA ASP A 242 10.81 30.15 -3.40
C ASP A 242 11.46 29.20 -2.37
N SER A 243 12.59 29.62 -1.80
CA SER A 243 13.32 28.85 -0.78
C SER A 243 12.48 28.53 0.48
N PHE A 244 11.45 29.33 0.80
CA PHE A 244 10.52 29.05 1.91
C PHE A 244 9.70 27.78 1.69
N LEU A 245 9.43 27.40 0.44
CA LEU A 245 8.66 26.20 0.10
C LEU A 245 9.46 24.90 0.30
N SER A 246 10.79 24.98 0.46
CA SER A 246 11.65 23.82 0.74
C SER A 246 11.26 23.07 2.04
N ASN A 247 10.66 23.79 3.00
CA ASN A 247 10.26 23.20 4.28
C ASN A 247 8.93 22.41 4.20
N PHE A 248 8.18 22.52 3.10
CA PHE A 248 6.90 21.83 2.94
C PHE A 248 7.06 20.60 2.04
N LYS A 249 6.67 19.45 2.56
CA LYS A 249 6.66 18.17 1.82
C LYS A 249 5.49 18.11 0.83
N LEU A 250 5.59 17.20 -0.13
CA LEU A 250 4.47 16.80 -1.00
C LEU A 250 3.32 16.24 -0.14
N ASN A 251 2.06 16.55 -0.48
CA ASN A 251 0.86 16.30 0.33
C ASN A 251 0.72 17.15 1.61
N SER A 252 1.58 18.14 1.84
CA SER A 252 1.35 19.15 2.88
C SER A 252 0.12 19.99 2.54
N SER A 253 -0.61 20.45 3.56
CA SER A 253 -1.82 21.27 3.37
C SER A 253 -1.58 22.52 2.51
N ILE A 254 -0.36 23.08 2.55
CA ILE A 254 0.03 24.23 1.72
C ILE A 254 0.24 23.85 0.26
N GLU A 255 0.76 22.66 -0.02
CA GLU A 255 0.92 22.18 -1.40
C GLU A 255 -0.42 21.80 -2.02
N LEU A 256 -1.29 21.11 -1.28
CA LEU A 256 -2.63 20.77 -1.73
C LEU A 256 -3.45 22.00 -2.12
N VAL A 257 -3.39 23.07 -1.32
CA VAL A 257 -4.07 24.35 -1.63
C VAL A 257 -3.50 25.02 -2.89
N CYS A 258 -2.20 24.89 -3.13
CA CYS A 258 -1.56 25.41 -4.35
C CYS A 258 -1.91 24.59 -5.60
N ASP A 259 -2.24 23.30 -5.45
CA ASP A 259 -2.60 22.39 -6.55
C ASP A 259 -4.12 22.27 -6.79
N GLU A 260 -4.98 22.90 -5.98
CA GLU A 260 -6.45 22.87 -6.13
C GLU A 260 -6.96 23.23 -7.53
N SER A 261 -6.25 24.08 -8.28
CA SER A 261 -6.64 24.46 -9.65
C SER A 261 -6.36 23.39 -10.71
N GLU A 262 -5.51 22.41 -10.41
CA GLU A 262 -5.06 21.35 -11.32
C GLU A 262 -5.47 19.95 -10.84
N GLU A 263 -6.32 19.84 -9.80
CA GLU A 263 -6.85 18.56 -9.33
C GLU A 263 -7.79 17.94 -10.38
N LEU A 264 -7.29 16.89 -11.04
CA LEU A 264 -8.07 16.01 -11.90
C LEU A 264 -8.55 14.80 -11.10
N ASP A 265 -9.83 14.45 -11.22
CA ASP A 265 -10.36 13.21 -10.63
C ASP A 265 -9.80 12.02 -11.43
N VAL A 266 -8.89 11.27 -10.81
CA VAL A 266 -8.24 10.11 -11.42
C VAL A 266 -9.25 9.04 -11.89
N LEU A 267 -10.48 9.05 -11.35
CA LEU A 267 -11.56 8.14 -11.73
C LEU A 267 -12.43 8.63 -12.90
N ASP A 268 -12.38 9.91 -13.24
CA ASP A 268 -13.20 10.55 -14.28
C ASP A 268 -12.33 11.54 -15.09
N ASN A 269 -11.50 10.95 -15.96
CA ASN A 269 -10.58 11.66 -16.85
C ASN A 269 -10.97 11.43 -18.32
N GLU A 270 -10.42 12.23 -19.23
CA GLU A 270 -10.66 12.09 -20.68
C GLU A 270 -10.30 10.69 -21.23
N GLU A 271 -9.35 10.01 -20.58
CA GLU A 271 -8.86 8.68 -20.98
C GLU A 271 -9.57 7.52 -20.28
N LEU A 272 -10.18 7.74 -19.10
CA LEU A 272 -10.75 6.69 -18.28
C LEU A 272 -12.01 7.17 -17.54
N GLN A 273 -13.15 6.55 -17.88
CA GLN A 273 -14.42 6.74 -17.16
C GLN A 273 -14.90 5.43 -16.55
N ILE A 274 -14.78 5.30 -15.23
CA ILE A 274 -15.30 4.13 -14.53
C ILE A 274 -16.77 4.38 -14.17
N ALA A 275 -17.67 3.82 -14.97
CA ALA A 275 -19.09 3.83 -14.65
C ALA A 275 -19.40 2.84 -13.52
N PHE A 276 -19.78 3.34 -12.34
CA PHE A 276 -20.20 2.52 -11.19
C PHE A 276 -21.65 2.04 -11.27
N THR A 277 -22.37 2.34 -12.36
CA THR A 277 -23.78 1.97 -12.57
C THR A 277 -24.06 0.48 -12.29
N PRO A 278 -23.26 -0.48 -12.79
CA PRO A 278 -23.51 -1.91 -12.53
C PRO A 278 -23.40 -2.28 -11.04
N LEU A 279 -22.51 -1.62 -10.29
CA LEU A 279 -22.37 -1.84 -8.86
C LEU A 279 -23.60 -1.30 -8.10
N PHE A 280 -24.05 -0.09 -8.43
CA PHE A 280 -25.24 0.50 -7.81
C PHE A 280 -26.51 -0.30 -8.13
N GLU A 281 -26.67 -0.74 -9.38
CA GLU A 281 -27.77 -1.61 -9.79
C GLU A 281 -27.76 -2.91 -9.00
N ALA A 282 -26.60 -3.56 -8.86
CA ALA A 282 -26.48 -4.79 -8.08
C ALA A 282 -26.83 -4.59 -6.61
N VAL A 283 -26.30 -3.54 -5.97
CA VAL A 283 -26.61 -3.21 -4.57
C VAL A 283 -28.12 -2.99 -4.39
N HIS A 284 -28.73 -2.14 -5.21
CA HIS A 284 -30.16 -1.84 -5.08
C HIS A 284 -31.08 -3.03 -5.36
N ILE A 285 -30.72 -3.89 -6.32
CA ILE A 285 -31.50 -5.10 -6.62
C ILE A 285 -31.38 -6.11 -5.47
N HIS A 286 -30.19 -6.30 -4.90
CA HIS A 286 -29.99 -7.19 -3.77
C HIS A 286 -30.61 -6.65 -2.47
N GLU A 287 -30.69 -5.33 -2.28
CA GLU A 287 -31.49 -4.69 -1.24
C GLU A 287 -32.99 -4.96 -1.44
N ALA A 288 -33.52 -4.78 -2.65
CA ALA A 288 -34.92 -5.07 -2.97
C ALA A 288 -35.27 -6.56 -2.75
N LEU A 289 -34.31 -7.46 -2.98
CA LEU A 289 -34.46 -8.89 -2.73
C LEU A 289 -34.26 -9.31 -1.26
N ASN A 290 -33.93 -8.37 -0.35
CA ASN A 290 -33.52 -8.63 1.04
C ASN A 290 -32.35 -9.62 1.18
N GLN A 291 -31.41 -9.61 0.22
CA GLN A 291 -30.23 -10.48 0.18
C GLN A 291 -28.91 -9.68 0.24
N ALA A 292 -28.95 -8.48 0.85
CA ALA A 292 -27.80 -7.58 0.93
C ALA A 292 -26.60 -8.21 1.67
N ASP A 293 -26.81 -8.93 2.78
CA ASP A 293 -25.72 -9.55 3.54
C ASP A 293 -25.00 -10.65 2.76
N ARG A 294 -25.78 -11.44 2.00
CA ARG A 294 -25.22 -12.46 1.10
C ARG A 294 -24.39 -11.81 0.00
N PHE A 295 -24.91 -10.76 -0.63
CA PHE A 295 -24.20 -10.01 -1.66
C PHE A 295 -22.89 -9.40 -1.12
N ARG A 296 -22.90 -8.80 0.09
CA ARG A 296 -21.70 -8.29 0.75
C ARG A 296 -20.64 -9.38 0.91
N SER A 297 -21.03 -10.57 1.36
CA SER A 297 -20.10 -11.68 1.55
C SER A 297 -19.51 -12.20 0.22
N GLU A 298 -20.33 -12.32 -0.83
CA GLU A 298 -19.91 -12.76 -2.15
C GLU A 298 -19.00 -11.71 -2.83
N TYR A 299 -19.37 -10.43 -2.77
CA TYR A 299 -18.53 -9.32 -3.24
C TYR A 299 -17.19 -9.28 -2.51
N ALA A 300 -17.21 -9.42 -1.18
CA ALA A 300 -15.99 -9.38 -0.40
C ALA A 300 -15.06 -10.57 -0.68
N ALA A 301 -15.63 -11.76 -0.94
CA ALA A 301 -14.87 -12.93 -1.35
C ALA A 301 -14.25 -12.75 -2.75
N THR A 302 -15.01 -12.26 -3.74
CA THR A 302 -14.49 -12.00 -5.09
C THR A 302 -13.36 -10.98 -5.08
N ARG A 303 -13.48 -9.89 -4.31
CA ARG A 303 -12.40 -8.89 -4.20
C ARG A 303 -11.16 -9.43 -3.48
N ARG A 304 -11.31 -10.31 -2.48
CA ARG A 304 -10.17 -11.02 -1.86
C ARG A 304 -9.45 -11.94 -2.86
N GLN A 305 -10.20 -12.69 -3.67
CA GLN A 305 -9.62 -13.51 -4.74
C GLN A 305 -8.90 -12.67 -5.78
N GLN A 306 -9.46 -11.51 -6.15
CA GLN A 306 -8.79 -10.58 -7.08
C GLN A 306 -7.49 -10.03 -6.52
N LYS A 307 -7.43 -9.70 -5.21
CA LYS A 307 -6.18 -9.36 -4.52
C LYS A 307 -5.14 -10.48 -4.68
N ASP A 308 -5.52 -11.72 -4.39
CA ASP A 308 -4.59 -12.85 -4.45
C ASP A 308 -4.11 -13.13 -5.88
N LEU A 309 -4.91 -12.82 -6.90
CA LEU A 309 -4.53 -12.92 -8.32
C LEU A 309 -3.66 -11.78 -8.84
N LEU A 310 -3.62 -10.64 -8.14
CA LEU A 310 -2.76 -9.50 -8.49
C LEU A 310 -1.33 -9.68 -7.97
N LEU A 311 -1.13 -10.49 -6.94
CA LEU A 311 0.16 -10.67 -6.27
C LEU A 311 0.94 -11.84 -6.90
N PRO A 312 2.05 -11.61 -7.62
CA PRO A 312 2.89 -12.68 -8.15
C PRO A 312 3.64 -13.42 -7.03
N SER A 313 4.07 -14.65 -7.30
CA SER A 313 4.80 -15.48 -6.33
C SER A 313 6.27 -15.11 -6.16
N SER A 314 6.87 -14.45 -7.14
CA SER A 314 8.26 -13.95 -7.14
C SER A 314 8.42 -12.83 -8.18
N ILE A 315 9.36 -11.93 -7.93
CA ILE A 315 9.79 -10.89 -8.86
C ILE A 315 11.31 -11.02 -8.99
N ASP A 316 11.82 -10.99 -10.21
CA ASP A 316 13.25 -10.95 -10.47
C ASP A 316 13.66 -9.49 -10.67
N LEU A 317 14.47 -8.95 -9.76
CA LEU A 317 14.98 -7.56 -9.81
C LEU A 317 16.35 -7.44 -10.51
N SER A 318 16.87 -8.54 -11.07
CA SER A 318 18.27 -8.70 -11.44
C SER A 318 18.60 -8.50 -12.92
N ALA A 319 17.62 -8.35 -13.82
CA ALA A 319 17.88 -8.15 -15.24
C ALA A 319 16.85 -7.20 -15.85
N GLU A 320 17.29 -6.00 -16.27
CA GLU A 320 16.73 -5.05 -17.27
C GLU A 320 15.22 -4.72 -17.31
N ASP A 321 14.35 -5.42 -16.55
CA ASP A 321 12.90 -5.28 -16.52
C ASP A 321 12.49 -4.48 -15.27
N GLU A 322 12.83 -3.19 -15.30
CA GLU A 322 12.34 -2.14 -14.40
C GLU A 322 10.80 -2.15 -14.26
N SER A 323 10.11 -2.73 -15.24
CA SER A 323 8.66 -2.81 -15.37
C SER A 323 7.97 -3.75 -14.39
N SER A 324 8.67 -4.73 -13.81
CA SER A 324 8.00 -5.79 -13.03
C SER A 324 7.56 -5.32 -11.64
N LEU A 325 8.42 -4.57 -10.94
CA LEU A 325 8.10 -3.98 -9.64
C LEU A 325 7.20 -2.74 -9.80
N SER A 326 7.42 -1.91 -10.82
CA SER A 326 6.55 -0.78 -11.11
C SER A 326 5.14 -1.24 -11.42
N SER A 327 4.96 -2.21 -12.34
CA SER A 327 3.65 -2.77 -12.70
C SER A 327 2.94 -3.42 -11.52
N LEU A 328 3.67 -4.09 -10.62
CA LEU A 328 3.07 -4.63 -9.40
C LEU A 328 2.55 -3.50 -8.50
N LEU A 329 3.37 -2.50 -8.21
CA LEU A 329 2.98 -1.41 -7.31
C LEU A 329 1.89 -0.53 -7.94
N GLU A 330 1.92 -0.30 -9.26
CA GLU A 330 0.85 0.34 -10.03
C GLU A 330 -0.46 -0.46 -9.90
N GLY A 331 -0.43 -1.77 -10.11
CA GLY A 331 -1.59 -2.64 -9.91
C GLY A 331 -2.15 -2.59 -8.48
N ILE A 332 -1.26 -2.52 -7.48
CA ILE A 332 -1.63 -2.35 -6.07
C ILE A 332 -2.28 -0.98 -5.82
N THR A 333 -1.70 0.12 -6.34
CA THR A 333 -2.28 1.47 -6.18
C THR A 333 -3.66 1.55 -6.80
N GLY A 334 -3.83 1.07 -8.02
CA GLY A 334 -5.11 1.10 -8.70
C GLY A 334 -6.19 0.31 -7.97
N PHE A 335 -5.86 -0.89 -7.48
CA PHE A 335 -6.78 -1.67 -6.65
C PHE A 335 -7.18 -0.92 -5.38
N ALA A 336 -6.23 -0.33 -4.66
CA ALA A 336 -6.50 0.38 -3.41
C ALA A 336 -7.32 1.66 -3.64
N ILE A 337 -6.99 2.47 -4.64
CA ILE A 337 -7.75 3.68 -5.01
C ILE A 337 -9.20 3.29 -5.34
N LEU A 338 -9.42 2.21 -6.08
CA LEU A 338 -10.75 1.71 -6.40
C LEU A 338 -11.53 1.28 -5.16
N GLU A 339 -10.91 0.55 -4.23
CA GLU A 339 -11.57 0.17 -2.97
C GLU A 339 -11.94 1.39 -2.12
N LYS A 340 -11.09 2.42 -2.10
CA LYS A 340 -11.44 3.68 -1.39
C LYS A 340 -12.59 4.40 -2.08
N ALA A 341 -12.59 4.41 -3.41
CA ALA A 341 -13.65 5.01 -4.21
C ALA A 341 -14.99 4.28 -4.02
N THR A 342 -15.00 2.94 -4.02
CA THR A 342 -16.20 2.14 -3.74
C THR A 342 -16.70 2.38 -2.32
N MET A 343 -15.80 2.47 -1.33
CA MET A 343 -16.16 2.80 0.05
C MET A 343 -16.81 4.18 0.17
N ARG A 344 -16.25 5.23 -0.47
CA ARG A 344 -16.81 6.59 -0.44
C ARG A 344 -18.20 6.66 -1.08
N ARG A 345 -18.41 5.92 -2.18
CA ARG A 345 -19.68 5.94 -2.92
C ARG A 345 -20.75 5.01 -2.31
N VAL A 346 -20.35 3.88 -1.74
CA VAL A 346 -21.26 2.90 -1.10
C VAL A 346 -20.72 2.48 0.28
N PRO A 347 -20.93 3.30 1.33
CA PRO A 347 -20.37 3.02 2.66
C PRO A 347 -21.02 1.80 3.33
N HIS A 348 -22.20 1.38 2.88
CA HIS A 348 -22.90 0.21 3.40
C HIS A 348 -22.39 -1.12 2.82
N LEU A 349 -21.51 -1.12 1.80
CA LEU A 349 -21.06 -2.36 1.17
C LEU A 349 -19.88 -3.00 1.92
N ARG A 350 -18.94 -2.18 2.39
CA ARG A 350 -17.74 -2.60 3.13
C ARG A 350 -17.40 -1.61 4.24
N SER A 351 -16.88 -2.14 5.34
CA SER A 351 -16.33 -1.32 6.42
C SER A 351 -14.96 -0.75 6.05
N ALA A 352 -14.62 0.40 6.64
CA ALA A 352 -13.28 1.00 6.47
C ALA A 352 -12.16 0.05 6.96
N ILE A 353 -12.44 -0.68 8.04
CA ILE A 353 -11.52 -1.65 8.65
C ILE A 353 -11.17 -2.76 7.66
N GLU A 354 -12.16 -3.32 6.95
CA GLU A 354 -11.89 -4.37 5.95
C GLU A 354 -11.02 -3.86 4.78
N VAL A 355 -11.17 -2.60 4.39
CA VAL A 355 -10.33 -2.00 3.33
C VAL A 355 -8.90 -1.78 3.82
N GLU A 356 -8.73 -1.34 5.06
CA GLU A 356 -7.42 -1.18 5.69
C GLU A 356 -6.71 -2.52 5.90
N GLU A 357 -7.42 -3.57 6.33
CA GLU A 357 -6.87 -4.93 6.45
C GLU A 357 -6.40 -5.49 5.09
N LEU A 358 -7.15 -5.23 4.01
CA LEU A 358 -6.75 -5.62 2.66
C LEU A 358 -5.48 -4.87 2.22
N TRP A 359 -5.42 -3.57 2.50
CA TRP A 359 -4.24 -2.74 2.22
C TRP A 359 -3.00 -3.24 2.97
N GLU A 360 -3.10 -3.47 4.27
CA GLU A 360 -1.99 -3.97 5.08
C GLU A 360 -1.52 -5.37 4.64
N SER A 361 -2.47 -6.25 4.26
CA SER A 361 -2.15 -7.54 3.65
C SER A 361 -1.39 -7.38 2.32
N MET A 362 -1.78 -6.43 1.47
CA MET A 362 -1.09 -6.17 0.20
C MET A 362 0.33 -5.61 0.44
N CYS A 363 0.48 -4.62 1.33
CA CYS A 363 1.77 -4.05 1.69
C CYS A 363 2.72 -5.11 2.26
N SER A 364 2.26 -5.94 3.20
CA SER A 364 3.10 -6.99 3.78
C SER A 364 3.55 -8.02 2.75
N THR A 365 2.66 -8.43 1.82
CA THR A 365 3.06 -9.31 0.72
C THR A 365 4.05 -8.65 -0.25
N ALA A 366 3.83 -7.38 -0.62
CA ALA A 366 4.74 -6.64 -1.49
C ALA A 366 6.13 -6.47 -0.85
N ILE A 367 6.20 -6.13 0.43
CA ILE A 367 7.45 -6.02 1.21
C ILE A 367 8.16 -7.38 1.25
N ASN A 368 7.44 -8.48 1.46
CA ASN A 368 8.03 -9.82 1.48
C ASN A 368 8.58 -10.25 0.11
N ILE A 369 7.92 -9.88 -0.98
CA ILE A 369 8.40 -10.19 -2.34
C ILE A 369 9.60 -9.30 -2.68
N ALA A 370 9.50 -8.00 -2.39
CA ALA A 370 10.57 -7.04 -2.66
C ALA A 370 11.83 -7.35 -1.83
N SER A 371 11.69 -7.66 -0.53
CA SER A 371 12.84 -8.01 0.33
C SER A 371 13.58 -9.28 -0.09
N LYS A 372 12.86 -10.28 -0.59
CA LYS A 372 13.46 -11.49 -1.19
C LYS A 372 14.26 -11.15 -2.43
N ALA A 373 13.65 -10.40 -3.35
CA ALA A 373 14.31 -10.00 -4.58
C ALA A 373 15.48 -9.03 -4.32
N LEU A 374 15.45 -8.28 -3.22
CA LEU A 374 16.53 -7.39 -2.78
C LEU A 374 17.79 -8.15 -2.33
N ASN A 375 17.73 -9.46 -2.08
CA ASN A 375 18.94 -10.25 -1.77
C ASN A 375 19.78 -10.51 -3.03
N ASP A 376 19.16 -10.46 -4.22
CA ASP A 376 19.82 -10.77 -5.48
C ASP A 376 20.44 -9.53 -6.14
N VAL A 377 20.11 -8.33 -5.65
CA VAL A 377 20.60 -7.05 -6.19
C VAL A 377 21.97 -6.70 -5.60
N THR A 378 22.97 -6.60 -6.47
CA THR A 378 24.36 -6.24 -6.09
C THR A 378 24.76 -4.82 -6.50
N ASN A 379 23.94 -4.13 -7.31
CA ASN A 379 24.24 -2.80 -7.83
C ASN A 379 23.49 -1.69 -7.06
N ALA A 380 24.23 -0.71 -6.57
CA ALA A 380 23.74 0.44 -5.81
C ALA A 380 22.82 1.37 -6.64
N GLU A 381 23.04 1.48 -7.96
CA GLU A 381 22.22 2.34 -8.83
C GLU A 381 20.81 1.79 -9.03
N VAL A 382 20.66 0.46 -9.12
CA VAL A 382 19.36 -0.21 -9.25
C VAL A 382 18.55 0.00 -7.97
N LEU A 383 19.20 -0.01 -6.80
CA LEU A 383 18.54 0.30 -5.52
C LEU A 383 18.02 1.75 -5.46
N LEU A 384 18.75 2.71 -6.02
CA LEU A 384 18.29 4.10 -6.09
C LEU A 384 17.05 4.25 -6.98
N LYS A 385 17.00 3.52 -8.11
CA LYS A 385 15.80 3.49 -8.96
C LYS A 385 14.61 2.84 -8.24
N ILE A 386 14.81 1.69 -7.59
CA ILE A 386 13.78 1.02 -6.77
C ILE A 386 13.28 1.95 -5.67
N LYS A 387 14.20 2.66 -4.99
CA LYS A 387 13.86 3.68 -4.01
C LYS A 387 12.96 4.75 -4.62
N GLY A 388 13.29 5.27 -5.80
CA GLY A 388 12.46 6.25 -6.50
C GLY A 388 11.03 5.76 -6.75
N VAL A 389 10.88 4.52 -7.23
CA VAL A 389 9.57 3.89 -7.47
C VAL A 389 8.79 3.70 -6.17
N VAL A 390 9.43 3.20 -5.10
CA VAL A 390 8.79 3.02 -3.79
C VAL A 390 8.44 4.36 -3.14
N ALA A 391 9.26 5.40 -3.32
CA ALA A 391 8.97 6.74 -2.83
C ALA A 391 7.76 7.36 -3.54
N LEU A 392 7.67 7.23 -4.87
CA LEU A 392 6.48 7.62 -5.64
C LEU A 392 5.23 6.88 -5.14
N PHE A 393 5.35 5.58 -4.92
CA PHE A 393 4.27 4.76 -4.36
C PHE A 393 3.80 5.26 -2.98
N ILE A 394 4.73 5.55 -2.07
CA ILE A 394 4.44 6.12 -0.74
C ILE A 394 3.69 7.44 -0.86
N GLN A 395 4.20 8.37 -1.68
CA GLN A 395 3.60 9.68 -1.92
C GLN A 395 2.19 9.60 -2.49
N THR A 396 1.98 8.74 -3.49
CA THR A 396 0.66 8.54 -4.11
C THR A 396 -0.35 8.10 -3.06
N MET A 397 0.01 7.14 -2.20
CA MET A 397 -0.91 6.52 -1.24
C MET A 397 -1.16 7.40 0.00
N GLU A 398 -0.18 8.20 0.42
CA GLU A 398 -0.37 9.26 1.42
C GLU A 398 -1.39 10.29 0.93
N GLY A 399 -1.32 10.71 -0.34
CA GLY A 399 -2.28 11.66 -0.93
C GLY A 399 -3.72 11.15 -0.89
N TYR A 400 -3.93 9.83 -1.02
CA TYR A 400 -5.25 9.22 -0.86
C TYR A 400 -5.63 8.96 0.61
N GLY A 401 -4.72 9.14 1.57
CA GLY A 401 -4.93 9.00 3.01
C GLY A 401 -4.88 7.55 3.52
N TYR A 402 -4.00 6.71 2.96
CA TYR A 402 -3.71 5.38 3.51
C TYR A 402 -2.56 5.44 4.53
N PRO A 403 -2.49 4.53 5.52
CA PRO A 403 -1.33 4.44 6.41
C PRO A 403 -0.14 3.82 5.66
N VAL A 404 1.03 4.46 5.77
CA VAL A 404 2.24 4.10 4.99
C VAL A 404 3.42 3.64 5.87
N SER A 405 3.22 3.51 7.17
CA SER A 405 4.26 3.15 8.17
C SER A 405 5.05 1.88 7.83
N SER A 406 4.39 0.85 7.29
CA SER A 406 5.03 -0.41 6.91
C SER A 406 6.00 -0.23 5.73
N LEU A 407 5.68 0.69 4.81
CA LEU A 407 6.52 1.00 3.64
C LEU A 407 7.66 1.94 4.02
N GLU A 408 7.45 2.85 4.97
CA GLU A 408 8.55 3.65 5.54
C GLU A 408 9.58 2.77 6.25
N THR A 409 9.11 1.76 7.00
CA THR A 409 10.00 0.76 7.61
C THR A 409 10.76 -0.02 6.54
N PHE A 410 10.11 -0.36 5.42
CA PHE A 410 10.77 -1.00 4.30
C PHE A 410 11.82 -0.09 3.62
N MET A 411 11.58 1.22 3.53
CA MET A 411 12.58 2.18 3.04
C MET A 411 13.84 2.20 3.92
N LEU A 412 13.71 2.03 5.25
CA LEU A 412 14.87 1.84 6.14
C LEU A 412 15.63 0.56 5.80
N THR A 413 14.93 -0.55 5.53
CA THR A 413 15.61 -1.80 5.13
C THR A 413 16.30 -1.69 3.76
N LEU A 414 15.72 -0.94 2.82
CA LEU A 414 16.37 -0.62 1.53
C LEU A 414 17.64 0.20 1.75
N PHE A 415 17.58 1.17 2.66
CA PHE A 415 18.72 1.99 3.03
C PHE A 415 19.84 1.18 3.69
N ASP A 416 19.53 0.31 4.64
CA ASP A 416 20.54 -0.53 5.30
C ASP A 416 21.29 -1.39 4.29
N LYS A 417 20.58 -1.98 3.32
CA LYS A 417 21.21 -2.74 2.22
C LYS A 417 22.02 -1.86 1.28
N TYR A 418 21.52 -0.67 0.96
CA TYR A 418 22.26 0.30 0.14
C TYR A 418 23.57 0.69 0.83
N ALA A 419 23.52 1.03 2.12
CA ALA A 419 24.68 1.34 2.93
C ALA A 419 25.68 0.17 3.01
N GLU A 420 25.20 -1.07 3.15
CA GLU A 420 26.05 -2.26 3.13
C GLU A 420 26.76 -2.47 1.79
N LEU A 421 26.06 -2.32 0.66
CA LEU A 421 26.66 -2.43 -0.67
C LEU A 421 27.66 -1.32 -0.94
N LEU A 422 27.33 -0.08 -0.54
CA LEU A 422 28.21 1.08 -0.66
C LEU A 422 29.49 0.83 0.14
N ARG A 423 29.36 0.43 1.42
CA ARG A 423 30.50 0.08 2.28
C ARG A 423 31.37 -1.00 1.65
N ARG A 424 30.78 -2.04 1.05
CA ARG A 424 31.55 -3.10 0.38
C ARG A 424 32.34 -2.58 -0.81
N ARG A 425 31.71 -1.83 -1.71
CA ARG A 425 32.35 -1.26 -2.90
C ARG A 425 33.51 -0.34 -2.52
N PHE A 426 33.24 0.64 -1.66
CA PHE A 426 34.29 1.57 -1.23
C PHE A 426 35.38 0.85 -0.44
N SER A 427 35.05 -0.16 0.37
CA SER A 427 36.08 -0.98 1.03
C SER A 427 37.01 -1.68 0.05
N GLU A 428 36.53 -2.12 -1.12
CA GLU A 428 37.36 -2.71 -2.17
C GLU A 428 38.24 -1.64 -2.82
N ASP A 429 37.67 -0.47 -3.13
CA ASP A 429 38.38 0.68 -3.69
C ASP A 429 39.52 1.16 -2.75
N PHE A 430 39.25 1.30 -1.44
CA PHE A 430 40.28 1.64 -0.44
C PHE A 430 41.39 0.60 -0.36
N GLN A 431 41.04 -0.69 -0.42
CA GLN A 431 42.04 -1.75 -0.37
C GLN A 431 42.96 -1.69 -1.61
N GLU A 432 42.40 -1.39 -2.78
CA GLU A 432 43.16 -1.23 -4.02
C GLU A 432 44.13 -0.04 -3.92
N ILE A 433 43.66 1.11 -3.43
CA ILE A 433 44.49 2.31 -3.21
C ILE A 433 45.67 2.01 -2.27
N VAL A 434 45.40 1.39 -1.11
CA VAL A 434 46.44 1.09 -0.12
C VAL A 434 47.44 0.04 -0.62
N SER A 435 46.98 -0.89 -1.46
CA SER A 435 47.85 -1.92 -2.04
C SER A 435 48.78 -1.40 -3.14
N THR A 436 48.36 -0.33 -3.83
CA THR A 436 49.08 0.27 -4.95
C THR A 436 50.06 1.37 -4.51
N ASP A 437 49.93 1.88 -3.27
CA ASP A 437 50.78 2.98 -2.79
C ASP A 437 52.24 2.55 -2.54
N ASP A 438 53.17 3.40 -2.98
CA ASP A 438 54.62 3.23 -2.83
C ASP A 438 55.16 3.89 -1.53
N TYR A 439 54.30 4.57 -0.77
CA TYR A 439 54.64 5.29 0.47
C TYR A 439 55.83 6.24 0.31
N MET A 440 55.83 6.99 -0.80
CA MET A 440 56.76 8.08 -1.06
C MET A 440 56.01 9.43 -1.06
N PRO A 441 56.68 10.53 -0.66
CA PRO A 441 56.12 11.88 -0.79
C PRO A 441 55.66 12.15 -2.23
N MET A 442 54.43 12.64 -2.38
CA MET A 442 53.84 12.91 -3.69
C MET A 442 54.50 14.14 -4.34
N ALA A 443 55.13 13.96 -5.50
CA ALA A 443 55.68 15.07 -6.28
C ALA A 443 54.64 15.57 -7.29
N ILE A 444 54.31 16.86 -7.22
CA ILE A 444 53.39 17.52 -8.14
C ILE A 444 54.17 18.41 -9.11
N ASN A 445 53.89 18.23 -10.40
CA ASN A 445 54.59 18.93 -11.48
C ASN A 445 53.79 20.10 -12.06
N SER A 446 52.47 20.17 -11.80
CA SER A 446 51.56 21.16 -12.38
C SER A 446 50.71 21.87 -11.31
N GLN A 447 50.42 23.15 -11.52
CA GLN A 447 49.54 23.94 -10.66
C GLN A 447 48.09 23.41 -10.67
N GLU A 448 47.61 22.87 -11.79
CA GLU A 448 46.24 22.31 -11.87
C GLU A 448 46.07 21.04 -11.02
N GLU A 449 47.11 20.22 -10.91
CA GLU A 449 47.10 19.03 -10.06
C GLU A 449 47.14 19.43 -8.59
N PHE A 450 47.91 20.46 -8.26
CA PHE A 450 47.99 21.04 -6.93
C PHE A 450 46.63 21.58 -6.45
N ASP A 451 45.95 22.37 -7.28
CA ASP A 451 44.62 22.92 -6.96
C ASP A 451 43.57 21.81 -6.79
N LYS A 452 43.63 20.76 -7.62
CA LYS A 452 42.75 19.60 -7.46
C LYS A 452 43.01 18.87 -6.14
N VAL A 453 44.28 18.64 -5.79
CA VAL A 453 44.64 17.99 -4.53
C VAL A 453 44.22 18.84 -3.34
N ILE A 454 44.37 20.17 -3.37
CA ILE A 454 43.93 21.05 -2.27
C ILE A 454 42.41 21.11 -2.14
N ASN A 455 41.66 21.18 -3.24
CA ASN A 455 40.19 21.21 -3.16
C ASN A 455 39.61 19.91 -2.59
N VAL A 456 40.32 18.81 -2.81
CA VAL A 456 39.92 17.46 -2.41
C VAL A 456 40.42 17.11 -1.01
N SER A 457 41.68 17.43 -0.71
CA SER A 457 42.29 17.12 0.57
C SER A 457 42.00 18.23 1.56
N TRP A 458 41.70 17.88 2.81
CA TRP A 458 41.54 18.84 3.89
C TRP A 458 42.90 19.40 4.36
N TYR A 459 43.80 19.69 3.42
CA TYR A 459 45.13 20.19 3.66
C TYR A 459 45.17 21.72 3.51
N THR A 460 45.42 22.41 4.61
CA THR A 460 45.80 23.82 4.59
C THR A 460 47.31 23.94 4.36
N PRO A 461 47.79 24.44 3.21
CA PRO A 461 49.21 24.66 2.98
C PRO A 461 49.76 25.72 3.93
N GLU A 462 50.97 25.49 4.45
CA GLU A 462 51.68 26.44 5.34
C GLU A 462 52.23 27.67 4.60
N GLN A 463 52.25 27.65 3.26
CA GLN A 463 52.66 28.76 2.39
C GLN A 463 51.51 29.22 1.50
N ASP A 464 51.42 30.52 1.25
CA ASP A 464 50.46 31.09 0.30
C ASP A 464 50.61 30.44 -1.08
N VAL A 465 49.47 30.02 -1.65
CA VAL A 465 49.35 29.30 -2.94
C VAL A 465 50.11 30.00 -4.09
N GLU A 466 50.32 31.31 -3.98
CA GLU A 466 50.99 32.15 -4.98
C GLU A 466 52.53 32.02 -5.01
N ASN A 467 53.17 31.45 -3.98
CA ASN A 467 54.64 31.37 -3.86
C ASN A 467 55.24 29.99 -4.20
N ILE A 468 54.44 29.05 -4.69
CA ILE A 468 54.87 27.66 -4.87
C ILE A 468 55.58 27.49 -6.22
N ALA A 469 56.85 27.08 -6.18
CA ALA A 469 57.63 26.72 -7.37
C ALA A 469 57.47 25.21 -7.66
N PHE A 470 57.11 24.87 -8.89
CA PHE A 470 56.99 23.47 -9.34
C PHE A 470 58.35 22.96 -9.85
N PRO A 471 58.74 21.70 -9.54
CA PRO A 471 57.96 20.66 -8.87
C PRO A 471 57.91 20.83 -7.34
N CYS A 472 56.71 20.74 -6.77
CA CYS A 472 56.48 20.80 -5.33
C CYS A 472 56.28 19.38 -4.80
N VAL A 473 56.95 19.04 -3.70
CA VAL A 473 56.78 17.73 -3.04
C VAL A 473 55.89 17.94 -1.83
N LEU A 474 54.74 17.27 -1.83
CA LEU A 474 53.82 17.27 -0.70
C LEU A 474 54.30 16.30 0.38
N PRO A 475 54.01 16.59 1.66
CA PRO A 475 54.52 15.80 2.78
C PRO A 475 53.86 14.41 2.88
N PHE A 476 52.70 14.20 2.26
CA PHE A 476 51.94 12.94 2.28
C PHE A 476 52.10 12.13 0.98
N SER A 477 51.80 10.83 1.05
CA SER A 477 51.79 9.94 -0.13
C SER A 477 50.51 10.08 -0.97
N GLN A 478 50.53 9.50 -2.17
CA GLN A 478 49.39 9.51 -3.09
C GLN A 478 48.13 8.85 -2.51
N MET A 479 48.30 7.94 -1.53
CA MET A 479 47.18 7.33 -0.80
C MET A 479 46.25 8.38 -0.18
N TYR A 480 46.78 9.40 0.49
CA TYR A 480 45.96 10.31 1.30
C TYR A 480 44.94 11.11 0.45
N PRO A 481 45.34 11.80 -0.63
CA PRO A 481 44.38 12.48 -1.50
C PRO A 481 43.37 11.54 -2.15
N LEU A 482 43.79 10.38 -2.63
CA LEU A 482 42.89 9.41 -3.26
C LEU A 482 41.84 8.91 -2.26
N CYS A 483 42.25 8.59 -1.03
CA CYS A 483 41.31 8.24 0.04
C CYS A 483 40.35 9.40 0.35
N CYS A 484 40.80 10.65 0.33
CA CYS A 484 39.92 11.80 0.54
C CYS A 484 38.89 11.95 -0.59
N ILE A 485 39.26 11.71 -1.86
CA ILE A 485 38.33 11.67 -3.00
C ILE A 485 37.24 10.63 -2.75
N ASP A 486 37.65 9.42 -2.37
CA ASP A 486 36.71 8.32 -2.17
C ASP A 486 35.80 8.56 -0.96
N ILE A 487 36.29 9.16 0.12
CA ILE A 487 35.46 9.57 1.26
C ILE A 487 34.44 10.65 0.83
N GLN A 488 34.86 11.67 0.07
CA GLN A 488 33.92 12.68 -0.43
C GLN A 488 32.88 12.10 -1.39
N ASN A 489 33.30 11.20 -2.29
CA ASN A 489 32.39 10.49 -3.19
C ASN A 489 31.42 9.58 -2.42
N PHE A 490 31.91 8.89 -1.38
CA PHE A 490 31.09 8.09 -0.47
C PHE A 490 30.04 8.95 0.23
N LEU A 491 30.44 10.07 0.82
CA LEU A 491 29.53 11.03 1.45
C LEU A 491 28.48 11.54 0.45
N ASN A 492 28.89 11.95 -0.74
CA ASN A 492 27.98 12.44 -1.77
C ASN A 492 26.97 11.37 -2.22
N GLN A 493 27.40 10.12 -2.42
CA GLN A 493 26.48 9.02 -2.78
C GLN A 493 25.54 8.67 -1.61
N PHE A 494 26.03 8.74 -0.38
CA PHE A 494 25.22 8.53 0.82
C PHE A 494 24.15 9.63 0.98
N TYR A 495 24.51 10.90 0.77
CA TYR A 495 23.58 12.04 0.80
C TYR A 495 22.66 12.09 -0.43
N PHE A 496 23.06 11.56 -1.59
CA PHE A 496 22.16 11.39 -2.72
C PHE A 496 20.97 10.48 -2.36
N PHE A 497 21.20 9.49 -1.52
CA PHE A 497 20.13 8.68 -0.95
C PHE A 497 19.26 9.48 0.06
N SER A 498 19.75 10.56 0.66
CA SER A 498 18.98 11.40 1.60
C SER A 498 18.09 12.43 0.93
N ASP A 499 18.44 12.89 -0.28
CA ASP A 499 17.83 14.07 -0.93
C ASP A 499 16.34 13.87 -1.28
N ASP A 500 15.91 12.61 -1.45
CA ASP A 500 14.52 12.25 -1.68
C ASP A 500 13.89 11.59 -0.44
N HIS A 501 13.07 12.35 0.30
CA HIS A 501 11.99 11.86 1.17
C HIS A 501 12.36 10.95 2.36
N PHE A 502 13.56 11.10 2.93
CA PHE A 502 13.88 10.40 4.18
C PHE A 502 13.38 11.17 5.41
N GLN A 503 12.33 10.66 6.06
CA GLN A 503 11.83 11.22 7.31
C GLN A 503 12.79 10.99 8.51
N HIS A 504 13.73 10.05 8.37
CA HIS A 504 14.62 9.59 9.44
C HIS A 504 16.07 10.04 9.21
N SER A 505 16.32 11.36 9.16
CA SER A 505 17.68 11.93 9.02
C SER A 505 18.65 11.43 10.10
N ASP A 506 18.14 11.17 11.31
CA ASP A 506 18.97 10.71 12.44
C ASP A 506 19.54 9.30 12.21
N VAL A 507 18.74 8.40 11.62
CA VAL A 507 19.17 7.03 11.29
C VAL A 507 20.19 7.05 10.14
N LEU A 508 20.02 7.98 9.19
CA LEU A 508 20.99 8.20 8.12
C LEU A 508 22.34 8.62 8.71
N ASP A 509 22.34 9.65 9.55
CA ASP A 509 23.57 10.19 10.15
C ASP A 509 24.26 9.17 11.06
N GLU A 510 23.50 8.37 11.81
CA GLU A 510 24.05 7.32 12.66
C GLU A 510 24.62 6.16 11.85
N SER A 511 23.93 5.74 10.78
CA SER A 511 24.41 4.70 9.86
C SER A 511 25.64 5.18 9.07
N LEU A 512 25.67 6.45 8.65
CA LEU A 512 26.82 7.07 8.01
C LEU A 512 28.03 7.08 8.94
N ARG A 513 27.84 7.55 10.17
CA ARG A 513 28.89 7.56 11.20
C ARG A 513 29.46 6.17 11.40
N LYS A 514 28.59 5.17 11.60
CA LYS A 514 29.01 3.79 11.84
C LYS A 514 29.73 3.20 10.63
N SER A 515 29.21 3.42 9.43
CA SER A 515 29.83 2.92 8.19
C SER A 515 31.19 3.54 7.94
N LEU A 516 31.34 4.83 8.21
CA LEU A 516 32.61 5.54 8.05
C LEU A 516 33.62 5.13 9.14
N ASP A 517 33.19 5.03 10.39
CA ASP A 517 34.02 4.53 11.49
C ASP A 517 34.54 3.13 11.14
N GLU A 518 33.68 2.18 10.77
CA GLU A 518 34.09 0.83 10.39
C GLU A 518 35.07 0.83 9.21
N LEU A 519 34.80 1.62 8.17
CA LEU A 519 35.65 1.67 6.98
C LEU A 519 37.05 2.25 7.29
N LEU A 520 37.12 3.36 8.02
CA LEU A 520 38.38 3.99 8.41
C LEU A 520 39.18 3.10 9.37
N THR A 521 38.50 2.40 10.27
CA THR A 521 39.13 1.58 11.31
C THR A 521 39.60 0.24 10.75
N GLU A 522 38.71 -0.54 10.12
CA GLU A 522 39.04 -1.89 9.65
C GLU A 522 39.93 -1.90 8.42
N LYS A 523 39.85 -0.90 7.54
CA LYS A 523 40.60 -0.91 6.28
C LYS A 523 41.81 0.00 6.33
N VAL A 524 41.59 1.28 6.64
CA VAL A 524 42.69 2.26 6.60
C VAL A 524 43.63 2.07 7.78
N CYS A 525 43.13 2.08 9.02
CA CYS A 525 43.97 1.89 10.21
C CYS A 525 44.62 0.50 10.23
N GLN A 526 43.85 -0.57 10.06
CA GLN A 526 44.41 -1.92 10.14
C GLN A 526 45.47 -2.17 9.05
N SER A 527 45.24 -1.72 7.81
CA SER A 527 46.22 -1.91 6.75
C SER A 527 47.50 -1.11 6.98
N LEU A 528 47.40 0.13 7.48
CA LEU A 528 48.57 0.92 7.88
C LEU A 528 49.34 0.24 9.03
N VAL A 529 48.63 -0.35 10.00
CA VAL A 529 49.24 -1.08 11.12
C VAL A 529 49.96 -2.35 10.65
N GLU A 530 49.38 -3.11 9.72
CA GLU A 530 50.06 -4.26 9.12
C GLU A 530 51.36 -3.84 8.44
N ARG A 531 51.38 -2.67 7.79
CA ARG A 531 52.58 -2.12 7.12
C ARG A 531 53.61 -1.53 8.08
N LEU A 532 53.25 -1.18 9.32
CA LEU A 532 54.21 -0.78 10.38
C LEU A 532 55.20 -1.90 10.75
N SER A 533 54.90 -3.15 10.38
CA SER A 533 55.84 -4.27 10.54
C SER A 533 57.06 -4.21 9.61
N SER A 534 57.08 -3.29 8.63
CA SER A 534 58.21 -3.08 7.71
C SER A 534 59.51 -2.72 8.46
N GLN A 535 60.65 -2.97 7.81
CA GLN A 535 61.98 -2.63 8.34
C GLN A 535 62.52 -1.29 7.81
N TYR A 536 61.88 -0.71 6.77
CA TYR A 536 62.35 0.52 6.15
C TYR A 536 61.86 1.74 6.93
N LEU A 537 62.79 2.43 7.60
CA LEU A 537 62.50 3.62 8.41
C LEU A 537 61.76 4.71 7.62
N GLY A 538 62.16 4.95 6.35
CA GLY A 538 61.52 5.97 5.51
C GLY A 538 60.03 5.71 5.26
N GLN A 539 59.64 4.45 5.07
CA GLN A 539 58.23 4.08 4.88
C GLN A 539 57.42 4.32 6.17
N ILE A 540 58.00 4.01 7.33
CA ILE A 540 57.32 4.18 8.61
C ILE A 540 57.15 5.66 8.94
N VAL A 541 58.16 6.49 8.66
CA VAL A 541 58.05 7.95 8.80
C VAL A 541 56.95 8.49 7.86
N GLN A 542 56.87 8.01 6.62
CA GLN A 542 55.81 8.42 5.70
C GLN A 542 54.41 7.98 6.18
N ILE A 543 54.29 6.75 6.69
CA ILE A 543 53.05 6.25 7.31
C ILE A 543 52.67 7.12 8.51
N LEU A 544 53.62 7.53 9.34
CA LEU A 544 53.38 8.41 10.48
C LEU A 544 52.84 9.77 10.03
N ILE A 545 53.41 10.37 8.98
CA ILE A 545 52.92 11.63 8.40
C ILE A 545 51.51 11.44 7.81
N ASN A 546 51.27 10.35 7.09
CA ASN A 546 49.93 10.04 6.57
C ASN A 546 48.91 9.86 7.71
N LEU A 547 49.26 9.18 8.80
CA LEU A 547 48.40 9.00 9.98
C LEU A 547 48.04 10.35 10.64
N GLU A 548 48.99 11.30 10.68
CA GLU A 548 48.74 12.65 11.18
C GLU A 548 47.81 13.46 10.27
N HIS A 549 47.97 13.33 8.95
CA HIS A 549 47.05 13.93 7.99
C HIS A 549 45.66 13.28 7.98
N PHE A 550 45.56 11.97 8.28
CA PHE A 550 44.28 11.31 8.50
C PHE A 550 43.62 11.72 9.82
N GLU A 551 44.37 11.95 10.90
CA GLU A 551 43.83 12.47 12.16
C GLU A 551 43.21 13.87 11.96
N THR A 552 43.88 14.75 11.22
CA THR A 552 43.36 16.08 10.87
C THR A 552 42.16 16.02 9.93
N ALA A 553 42.22 15.16 8.89
CA ALA A 553 41.10 14.89 8.01
C ALA A 553 39.85 14.41 8.77
N CYS A 554 40.01 13.52 9.75
CA CYS A 554 38.88 13.03 10.54
C CYS A 554 38.22 14.15 11.36
N GLN A 555 39.00 15.10 11.88
CA GLN A 555 38.47 16.27 12.60
C GLN A 555 37.68 17.21 11.68
N GLU A 556 38.18 17.48 10.48
CA GLU A 556 37.47 18.28 9.48
C GLU A 556 36.21 17.55 8.99
N LEU A 557 36.27 16.23 8.84
CA LEU A 557 35.11 15.44 8.48
C LEU A 557 34.05 15.43 9.59
N GLU A 558 34.45 15.37 10.87
CA GLU A 558 33.53 15.56 12.00
C GLU A 558 32.79 16.91 11.91
N LEU A 559 33.50 17.99 11.56
CA LEU A 559 32.91 19.31 11.34
C LEU A 559 31.97 19.33 10.13
N LEU A 560 32.35 18.69 9.02
CA LEU A 560 31.49 18.58 7.83
C LEU A 560 30.21 17.81 8.12
N LEU A 561 30.30 16.66 8.82
CA LEU A 561 29.12 15.91 9.24
C LEU A 561 28.21 16.73 10.16
N ILE A 562 28.77 17.55 11.05
CA ILE A 562 28.00 18.48 11.88
C ILE A 562 27.32 19.56 11.02
N SER A 563 28.00 20.08 10.01
CA SER A 563 27.46 21.11 9.12
C SER A 563 26.40 20.59 8.14
N ALA A 564 26.53 19.33 7.71
CA ALA A 564 25.62 18.66 6.79
C ALA A 564 24.33 18.19 7.46
N ARG A 565 24.29 18.14 8.80
CA ARG A 565 23.05 17.94 9.55
C ARG A 565 22.08 19.08 9.26
N SER A 566 20.87 18.70 8.88
CA SER A 566 19.74 19.63 8.82
C SER A 566 19.56 20.30 10.19
N SER A 567 19.30 21.62 10.19
CA SER A 567 19.25 22.49 11.38
C SER A 567 18.22 22.08 12.45
N THR A 568 17.45 21.04 12.18
CA THR A 568 16.35 20.49 12.98
C THR A 568 16.78 19.42 13.99
N SER A 569 17.94 18.77 13.85
CA SER A 569 18.41 17.75 14.80
C SER A 569 19.43 18.36 15.78
N ALA A 570 19.01 18.54 17.03
CA ALA A 570 19.85 18.97 18.16
C ALA A 570 20.78 17.83 18.64
N GLY A 571 21.58 17.27 17.73
CA GLY A 571 22.57 16.24 18.02
C GLY A 571 23.88 16.88 18.49
N GLY A 572 24.39 16.44 19.64
CA GLY A 572 25.67 16.92 20.20
C GLY A 572 26.90 16.65 19.31
N PRO A 573 28.10 16.98 19.81
CA PRO A 573 29.34 16.83 19.03
C PRO A 573 29.51 15.38 18.58
N LEU A 574 29.60 15.18 17.26
CA LEU A 574 30.00 13.92 16.67
C LEU A 574 31.50 13.78 16.83
N LYS A 575 31.93 12.76 17.57
CA LYS A 575 33.31 12.28 17.54
C LYS A 575 33.32 10.91 16.89
N LEU A 576 34.22 10.72 15.94
CA LEU A 576 34.48 9.43 15.31
C LEU A 576 35.37 8.62 16.24
N ASN A 577 35.08 7.32 16.37
CA ASN A 577 35.96 6.41 17.09
C ASN A 577 37.29 6.25 16.34
N ALA A 578 37.25 6.36 15.00
CA ALA A 578 38.42 6.32 14.15
C ALA A 578 39.49 7.36 14.57
N THR A 579 39.09 8.55 15.01
CA THR A 579 40.02 9.62 15.43
C THR A 579 40.89 9.18 16.63
N GLU A 580 40.30 8.47 17.60
CA GLU A 580 41.06 7.93 18.73
C GLU A 580 41.98 6.79 18.32
N GLU A 581 41.55 5.97 17.35
CA GLU A 581 42.35 4.86 16.84
C GLU A 581 43.54 5.32 16.00
N PHE A 582 43.35 6.30 15.11
CA PHE A 582 44.46 6.95 14.40
C PHE A 582 45.48 7.55 15.37
N ARG A 583 45.04 8.18 16.46
CA ARG A 583 45.93 8.72 17.49
C ARG A 583 46.70 7.63 18.23
N ASN A 584 46.06 6.49 18.52
CA ASN A 584 46.73 5.35 19.14
C ASN A 584 47.76 4.73 18.18
N ASN A 585 47.41 4.60 16.90
CA ASN A 585 48.30 4.07 15.87
C ASN A 585 49.47 5.01 15.57
N LYS A 586 49.28 6.33 15.65
CA LYS A 586 50.35 7.34 15.61
C LYS A 586 51.40 7.06 16.68
N LYS A 587 50.98 6.87 17.94
CA LYS A 587 51.89 6.53 19.05
C LYS A 587 52.60 5.18 18.85
N THR A 588 51.91 4.21 18.26
CA THR A 588 52.51 2.90 17.93
C THR A 588 53.57 3.04 16.83
N ALA A 589 53.32 3.85 15.80
CA ALA A 589 54.27 4.17 14.75
C ALA A 589 55.50 4.91 15.29
N GLU A 590 55.30 5.89 16.19
CA GLU A 590 56.39 6.57 16.90
C GLU A 590 57.26 5.58 17.67
N LYS A 591 56.66 4.72 18.51
CA LYS A 591 57.37 3.64 19.23
C LYS A 591 58.19 2.77 18.29
N ARG A 592 57.62 2.40 17.15
CA ARG A 592 58.31 1.57 16.17
C ARG A 592 59.52 2.27 15.54
N ILE A 593 59.44 3.58 15.33
CA ILE A 593 60.59 4.39 14.89
C ILE A 593 61.70 4.34 15.94
N PHE A 594 61.38 4.54 17.22
CA PHE A 594 62.37 4.43 18.31
C PHE A 594 63.03 3.04 18.33
N GLU A 595 62.24 1.97 18.25
CA GLU A 595 62.76 0.59 18.22
C GLU A 595 63.72 0.33 17.06
N LEU A 596 63.39 0.80 15.85
CA LEU A 596 64.23 0.57 14.67
C LEU A 596 65.51 1.40 14.68
N VAL A 597 65.44 2.65 15.14
CA VAL A 597 66.63 3.49 15.33
C VAL A 597 67.53 2.87 16.39
N ASN A 598 66.98 2.44 17.52
CA ASN A 598 67.74 1.81 18.60
C ASN A 598 68.33 0.45 18.20
N SER A 599 67.57 -0.37 17.46
CA SER A 599 68.08 -1.63 16.90
C SER A 599 69.22 -1.40 15.91
N LYS A 600 69.16 -0.34 15.09
CA LYS A 600 70.25 -0.01 14.17
C LYS A 600 71.48 0.52 14.89
N ILE A 601 71.28 1.28 15.97
CA ILE A 601 72.36 1.71 16.85
C ILE A 601 73.01 0.48 17.50
N ASP A 602 72.23 -0.50 17.94
CA ASP A 602 72.74 -1.77 18.47
C ASP A 602 73.60 -2.50 17.45
N ASP A 603 73.12 -2.71 16.22
CA ASP A 603 73.92 -3.33 15.15
C ASP A 603 75.27 -2.61 14.94
N LEU A 604 75.26 -1.27 14.99
CA LEU A 604 76.45 -0.44 14.76
C LEU A 604 77.43 -0.47 15.94
N VAL A 605 76.92 -0.50 17.18
CA VAL A 605 77.73 -0.55 18.39
C VAL A 605 78.26 -1.97 18.64
N ASP A 606 77.51 -3.02 18.28
CA ASP A 606 77.97 -4.40 18.34
C ASP A 606 79.12 -4.69 17.35
N THR A 607 79.31 -3.84 16.33
CA THR A 607 80.46 -3.86 15.43
C THR A 607 81.73 -3.28 16.08
N ALA A 608 81.67 -2.81 17.34
CA ALA A 608 82.81 -2.24 18.04
C ALA A 608 83.85 -3.33 18.41
N GLU A 609 84.91 -3.43 17.62
CA GLU A 609 86.07 -4.26 17.91
C GLU A 609 87.09 -3.47 18.75
N TYR A 610 86.89 -3.43 20.08
CA TYR A 610 87.90 -2.92 21.00
C TYR A 610 88.90 -4.03 21.37
N ASP A 611 90.17 -3.82 21.06
CA ASP A 611 91.25 -4.62 21.64
C ASP A 611 91.67 -4.04 22.99
N TRP A 612 91.02 -4.52 24.05
CA TRP A 612 91.20 -4.04 25.43
C TRP A 612 92.60 -4.29 26.01
N LEU A 613 93.46 -5.03 25.29
CA LEU A 613 94.85 -5.35 25.68
C LEU A 613 95.90 -4.57 24.86
N THR A 614 95.49 -3.71 23.94
CA THR A 614 96.42 -2.95 23.08
C THR A 614 97.32 -2.02 23.90
N THR A 615 98.59 -1.92 23.49
CA THR A 615 99.63 -1.04 24.05
C THR A 615 100.04 0.10 23.12
N THR A 616 99.42 0.20 21.94
CA THR A 616 99.63 1.30 20.99
C THR A 616 98.60 2.40 21.22
N ASP A 617 99.07 3.64 21.28
CA ASP A 617 98.19 4.80 21.39
C ASP A 617 97.41 5.00 20.09
N PRO A 618 96.07 5.10 20.14
CA PRO A 618 95.24 5.34 18.96
C PRO A 618 95.44 6.78 18.47
N SER A 619 95.55 6.94 17.15
CA SER A 619 95.67 8.27 16.50
C SER A 619 94.35 8.74 15.89
N GLU A 620 93.40 7.84 15.63
CA GLU A 620 92.13 8.12 14.95
C GLU A 620 90.96 7.56 15.77
N PRO A 621 89.77 8.21 15.71
CA PRO A 621 88.57 7.67 16.32
C PRO A 621 88.11 6.40 15.59
N SER A 622 87.49 5.49 16.34
CA SER A 622 87.05 4.17 15.88
C SER A 622 86.10 4.25 14.68
N SER A 623 86.23 3.31 13.74
CA SER A 623 85.44 3.27 12.50
C SER A 623 83.93 3.17 12.76
N TYR A 624 83.53 2.44 13.80
CA TYR A 624 82.12 2.33 14.19
C TYR A 624 81.55 3.69 14.64
N MET A 625 82.34 4.50 15.37
CA MET A 625 81.91 5.81 15.87
C MET A 625 81.74 6.84 14.72
N GLN A 626 82.62 6.79 13.73
CA GLN A 626 82.48 7.60 12.50
C GLN A 626 81.23 7.17 11.71
N THR A 627 80.94 5.88 11.66
CA THR A 627 79.75 5.35 10.97
C THR A 627 78.46 5.69 11.71
N LEU A 628 78.47 5.63 13.04
CA LEU A 628 77.35 5.96 13.92
C LEU A 628 77.00 7.45 13.85
N THR A 629 77.98 8.34 13.95
CA THR A 629 77.76 9.80 13.79
C THR A 629 77.27 10.16 12.38
N ARG A 630 77.79 9.51 11.33
CA ARG A 630 77.28 9.66 9.97
C ARG A 630 75.85 9.15 9.83
N TYR A 631 75.52 8.02 10.46
CA TYR A 631 74.16 7.47 10.47
C TYR A 631 73.19 8.42 11.18
N LEU A 632 73.51 8.89 12.39
CA LEU A 632 72.69 9.86 13.14
C LEU A 632 72.50 11.17 12.36
N SER A 633 73.54 11.66 11.70
CA SER A 633 73.45 12.85 10.84
C SER A 633 72.55 12.62 9.62
N ASN A 634 72.68 11.46 8.95
CA ASN A 634 71.86 11.11 7.81
C ASN A 634 70.38 10.95 8.20
N ILE A 635 70.08 10.32 9.35
CA ILE A 635 68.71 10.19 9.84
C ILE A 635 68.07 11.57 10.05
N MET A 636 68.81 12.48 10.69
CA MET A 636 68.33 13.83 11.00
C MET A 636 68.07 14.65 9.74
N ASN A 637 69.00 14.61 8.79
CA ASN A 637 68.98 15.48 7.61
C ASN A 637 68.20 14.91 6.43
N SER A 638 67.93 13.60 6.38
CA SER A 638 67.25 12.97 5.24
C SER A 638 65.91 12.34 5.60
N THR A 639 65.88 11.42 6.57
CA THR A 639 64.68 10.60 6.81
C THR A 639 63.68 11.26 7.74
N LEU A 640 64.14 12.05 8.71
CA LEU A 640 63.24 12.69 9.67
C LEU A 640 62.70 14.03 9.16
N LEU A 641 63.11 14.52 7.98
CA LEU A 641 62.84 15.91 7.56
C LEU A 641 61.35 16.28 7.60
N GLY A 642 60.47 15.33 7.29
CA GLY A 642 59.01 15.51 7.31
C GLY A 642 58.33 15.50 8.69
N LEU A 643 59.05 15.23 9.79
CA LEU A 643 58.45 15.16 11.13
C LEU A 643 58.43 16.51 11.88
N PRO A 644 57.47 16.71 12.81
CA PRO A 644 57.49 17.83 13.75
C PRO A 644 58.80 17.93 14.54
N ARG A 645 59.22 19.16 14.88
CA ARG A 645 60.46 19.40 15.66
C ARG A 645 60.46 18.66 16.99
N GLU A 646 59.30 18.63 17.67
CA GLU A 646 59.14 17.98 18.96
C GLU A 646 59.45 16.46 18.91
N ILE A 647 58.94 15.77 17.87
CA ILE A 647 59.17 14.32 17.70
C ILE A 647 60.64 14.07 17.31
N LYS A 648 61.22 14.91 16.46
CA LYS A 648 62.66 14.83 16.10
C LYS A 648 63.55 14.92 17.33
N GLU A 649 63.26 15.87 18.21
CA GLU A 649 64.03 16.08 19.45
C GLU A 649 63.93 14.87 20.39
N LEU A 650 62.74 14.30 20.54
CA LEU A 650 62.52 13.11 21.35
C LEU A 650 63.27 11.88 20.80
N ILE A 651 63.20 11.64 19.48
CA ILE A 651 63.95 10.55 18.81
C ILE A 651 65.44 10.72 19.05
N TYR A 652 65.94 11.95 18.94
CA TYR A 652 67.35 12.23 19.13
C TYR A 652 67.81 12.05 20.57
N PHE A 653 66.99 12.50 21.53
CA PHE A 653 67.25 12.31 22.96
C PHE A 653 67.30 10.82 23.33
N ASP A 654 66.35 10.02 22.86
CA ASP A 654 66.28 8.58 23.11
C ASP A 654 67.46 7.84 22.46
N ALA A 655 67.71 8.10 21.17
CA ALA A 655 68.81 7.49 20.42
C ALA A 655 70.18 7.76 21.07
N LEU A 656 70.44 9.00 21.51
CA LEU A 656 71.69 9.34 22.20
C LEU A 656 71.79 8.70 23.59
N SER A 657 70.69 8.66 24.34
CA SER A 657 70.67 8.00 25.65
C SER A 657 70.94 6.51 25.52
N HIS A 658 70.32 5.86 24.53
CA HIS A 658 70.55 4.46 24.22
C HIS A 658 72.00 4.20 23.78
N THR A 659 72.54 5.06 22.91
CA THR A 659 73.94 5.01 22.48
C THR A 659 74.90 5.13 23.67
N ALA A 660 74.67 6.10 24.57
CA ALA A 660 75.50 6.30 25.75
C ALA A 660 75.48 5.08 26.67
N ASN A 661 74.30 4.53 26.95
CA ASN A 661 74.13 3.32 27.76
C ASN A 661 74.82 2.09 27.15
N LYS A 662 74.74 1.92 25.83
CA LYS A 662 75.40 0.81 25.13
C LYS A 662 76.91 0.95 25.14
N ILE A 663 77.45 2.16 24.91
CA ILE A 663 78.90 2.40 25.02
C ILE A 663 79.39 2.18 26.46
N LEU A 664 78.62 2.60 27.47
CA LEU A 664 78.89 2.31 28.88
C LEU A 664 78.90 0.80 29.19
N ALA A 665 78.06 0.02 28.51
CA ALA A 665 77.97 -1.43 28.67
C ALA A 665 79.18 -2.20 28.07
N LEU A 666 79.85 -1.66 27.05
CA LEU A 666 81.00 -2.30 26.41
C LEU A 666 82.12 -2.69 27.40
N PRO A 667 82.67 -1.78 28.24
CA PRO A 667 83.69 -2.12 29.24
C PRO A 667 83.15 -2.91 30.43
N LEU A 668 81.84 -2.87 30.68
CA LEU A 668 81.17 -3.62 31.75
C LEU A 668 80.93 -5.09 31.37
N SER A 669 80.94 -5.44 30.09
CA SER A 669 80.71 -6.80 29.59
C SER A 669 81.60 -7.86 30.27
N ASN A 670 81.05 -9.07 30.47
CA ASN A 670 81.73 -10.18 31.14
C ASN A 670 82.92 -10.75 30.33
N GLU A 671 83.01 -10.43 29.04
CA GLU A 671 84.08 -10.84 28.15
C GLU A 671 85.37 -10.04 28.41
N VAL A 672 85.25 -8.80 28.88
CA VAL A 672 86.36 -7.91 29.20
C VAL A 672 86.80 -8.12 30.65
N LYS A 673 87.89 -8.87 30.83
CA LYS A 673 88.50 -9.11 32.15
C LYS A 673 89.56 -8.09 32.54
N TYR A 674 90.18 -7.44 31.55
CA TYR A 674 91.27 -6.49 31.75
C TYR A 674 91.12 -5.33 30.78
N ILE A 675 91.40 -4.11 31.26
CA ILE A 675 91.36 -2.88 30.46
C ILE A 675 92.76 -2.25 30.53
N SER A 676 93.40 -2.00 29.39
CA SER A 676 94.68 -1.28 29.30
C SER A 676 94.46 0.24 29.35
N SER A 677 95.48 0.98 29.80
CA SER A 677 95.44 2.46 29.82
C SER A 677 95.28 3.03 28.40
N SER A 678 95.93 2.43 27.40
CA SER A 678 95.78 2.83 25.99
C SER A 678 94.39 2.54 25.42
N ALA A 679 93.69 1.48 25.87
CA ALA A 679 92.30 1.20 25.50
C ALA A 679 91.32 2.23 26.12
N VAL A 680 91.61 2.73 27.33
CA VAL A 680 90.86 3.86 27.92
C VAL A 680 91.07 5.14 27.12
N LEU A 681 92.27 5.40 26.62
CA LEU A 681 92.54 6.54 25.74
C LEU A 681 91.76 6.43 24.41
N ALA A 682 91.62 5.22 23.85
CA ALA A 682 90.78 4.97 22.66
C ALA A 682 89.31 5.30 22.92
N LEU A 683 88.75 4.74 24.00
CA LEU A 683 87.37 5.00 24.41
C LEU A 683 87.14 6.50 24.66
N ALA A 684 88.10 7.19 25.29
CA ALA A 684 87.99 8.61 25.55
C ALA A 684 88.04 9.48 24.28
N GLN A 685 88.84 9.08 23.29
CA GLN A 685 88.86 9.73 21.99
C GLN A 685 87.50 9.58 21.28
N ASP A 686 86.88 8.41 21.35
CA ASP A 686 85.56 8.14 20.78
C ASP A 686 84.45 8.92 21.48
N VAL A 687 84.45 8.97 22.82
CA VAL A 687 83.48 9.75 23.61
C VAL A 687 83.64 11.25 23.38
N ARG A 688 84.88 11.74 23.24
CA ARG A 688 85.14 13.15 22.87
C ARG A 688 84.65 13.45 21.45
N TYR A 689 84.83 12.54 20.50
CA TYR A 689 84.35 12.69 19.13
C TYR A 689 82.81 12.75 19.10
N LEU A 690 82.13 11.84 19.81
CA LEU A 690 80.66 11.87 19.96
C LEU A 690 80.17 13.16 20.61
N THR A 691 80.84 13.64 21.66
CA THR A 691 80.51 14.90 22.35
C THR A 691 80.66 16.12 21.43
N THR A 692 81.70 16.12 20.60
CA THR A 692 81.96 17.20 19.63
C THR A 692 80.88 17.19 18.56
N PHE A 693 80.45 16.01 18.11
CA PHE A 693 79.33 15.85 17.19
C PHE A 693 78.01 16.35 17.81
N VAL A 694 77.67 15.95 19.04
CA VAL A 694 76.45 16.44 19.73
C VAL A 694 76.46 17.95 19.93
N SER A 695 77.64 18.54 20.15
CA SER A 695 77.81 20.00 20.25
C SER A 695 77.59 20.74 18.93
N SER A 696 77.66 20.04 17.79
CA SER A 696 77.47 20.63 16.46
C SER A 696 76.00 20.67 16.02
N LEU A 697 75.08 20.07 16.78
CA LEU A 697 73.66 20.05 16.49
C LEU A 697 72.92 21.22 17.16
N GLU A 698 71.79 21.62 16.58
CA GLU A 698 71.04 22.83 16.95
C GLU A 698 70.57 22.87 18.43
N ASN A 699 70.39 21.71 19.09
CA ASN A 699 69.98 21.58 20.49
C ASN A 699 71.09 21.03 21.42
N GLY A 700 72.36 21.23 21.06
CA GLY A 700 73.51 20.56 21.67
C GLY A 700 73.72 20.76 23.18
N GLU A 701 73.07 21.73 23.84
CA GLU A 701 73.21 21.93 25.29
C GLU A 701 72.38 20.93 26.12
N MET A 702 71.10 20.72 25.78
CA MET A 702 70.24 19.75 26.47
C MET A 702 70.69 18.31 26.23
N LEU A 703 71.24 18.04 25.04
CA LEU A 703 71.65 16.70 24.63
C LEU A 703 73.00 16.27 25.20
N LYS A 704 73.81 17.23 25.68
CA LYS A 704 75.04 16.94 26.43
C LYS A 704 74.76 16.28 27.77
N GLU A 705 73.64 16.63 28.41
CA GLU A 705 73.27 16.05 29.69
C GLU A 705 73.18 14.52 29.64
N ASN A 706 72.73 13.95 28.51
CA ASN A 706 72.64 12.50 28.31
C ASN A 706 74.02 11.83 28.20
N LEU A 707 75.04 12.58 27.80
CA LEU A 707 76.42 12.11 27.66
C LEU A 707 77.25 12.37 28.92
N ASP A 708 76.73 13.10 29.91
CA ASP A 708 77.50 13.45 31.10
C ASP A 708 77.91 12.21 31.91
N GLU A 709 77.06 11.19 32.01
CA GLU A 709 77.42 9.93 32.68
C GLU A 709 78.58 9.23 31.95
N LEU A 710 78.50 9.16 30.61
CA LEU A 710 79.55 8.61 29.75
C LEU A 710 80.86 9.40 29.86
N GLN A 711 80.80 10.73 29.91
CA GLN A 711 81.99 11.56 30.07
C GLN A 711 82.60 11.43 31.47
N GLN A 712 81.78 11.43 32.52
CA GLN A 712 82.26 11.32 33.89
C GLN A 712 82.84 9.93 34.18
N THR A 713 82.26 8.87 33.63
CA THR A 713 82.83 7.51 33.70
C THR A 713 84.16 7.43 32.97
N VAL A 714 84.30 7.96 31.76
CA VAL A 714 85.59 8.00 31.05
C VAL A 714 86.63 8.84 31.80
N ASN A 715 86.25 10.00 32.33
CA ASN A 715 87.14 10.84 33.14
C ASN A 715 87.63 10.12 34.41
N LEU A 716 86.76 9.30 35.02
CA LEU A 716 87.13 8.45 36.15
C LEU A 716 88.19 7.42 35.74
N LEU A 717 88.02 6.77 34.59
CA LEU A 717 88.96 5.76 34.07
C LEU A 717 90.31 6.36 33.64
N GLN A 718 90.34 7.64 33.25
CA GLN A 718 91.58 8.37 32.91
C GLN A 718 92.31 8.93 34.14
N SER A 719 91.64 9.06 35.27
CA SER A 719 92.22 9.71 36.45
C SER A 719 93.27 8.81 37.11
N ASP A 720 94.49 9.29 37.33
CA ASP A 720 95.54 8.52 38.00
C ASP A 720 95.24 8.25 39.50
N ASN A 721 94.24 8.95 40.07
CA ASN A 721 93.90 8.91 41.49
C ASN A 721 92.49 8.33 41.72
N HIS A 722 92.37 7.02 41.60
CA HIS A 722 91.11 6.28 41.76
C HIS A 722 90.48 6.37 43.17
N GLU A 723 91.22 6.86 44.18
CA GLU A 723 90.72 7.04 45.54
C GLU A 723 89.74 8.22 45.67
N GLU A 724 89.80 9.20 44.75
CA GLU A 724 88.89 10.37 44.73
C GLU A 724 87.41 10.01 44.52
N PHE A 725 87.13 8.83 43.97
CA PHE A 725 85.77 8.32 43.78
C PHE A 725 85.12 7.82 45.07
N TYR A 726 85.93 7.35 46.03
CA TYR A 726 85.44 6.86 47.33
C TYR A 726 85.18 8.00 48.32
N ASP A 727 85.69 9.21 48.06
CA ASP A 727 85.37 10.41 48.83
C ASP A 727 84.03 11.00 48.38
N MET A 728 83.02 10.90 49.26
CA MET A 728 81.65 11.35 49.02
C MET A 728 81.55 12.85 48.66
N SER A 729 82.51 13.68 49.10
CA SER A 729 82.54 15.11 48.83
C SER A 729 83.11 15.46 47.45
N VAL A 730 84.08 14.67 46.97
CA VAL A 730 84.71 14.83 45.66
C VAL A 730 83.89 14.14 44.58
N ARG A 731 83.30 12.98 44.90
CA ARG A 731 82.34 12.29 44.05
C ARG A 731 81.13 13.16 43.71
N ASN A 732 80.59 13.89 44.69
CA ASN A 732 79.48 14.85 44.51
C ASN A 732 79.90 16.18 43.84
N LYS A 733 81.18 16.36 43.49
CA LYS A 733 81.64 17.52 42.70
C LYS A 733 82.11 17.15 41.30
N LYS A 734 82.69 15.97 41.10
CA LYS A 734 83.32 15.56 39.84
C LYS A 734 82.61 14.40 39.13
N TYR A 735 81.89 13.53 39.84
CA TYR A 735 81.39 12.24 39.33
C TYR A 735 79.93 11.97 39.73
N ASN A 736 79.10 13.00 39.79
CA ASN A 736 77.74 12.95 40.37
C ASN A 736 76.79 12.03 39.61
N ARG A 737 76.99 11.89 38.29
CA ARG A 737 76.14 11.09 37.40
C ARG A 737 76.68 9.69 37.16
N VAL A 738 77.84 9.33 37.73
CA VAL A 738 78.41 7.97 37.63
C VAL A 738 77.70 7.02 38.60
N ASP A 739 77.14 5.93 38.06
CA ASP A 739 76.50 4.89 38.87
C ASP A 739 77.45 4.33 39.95
N ALA A 740 76.94 4.24 41.17
CA ALA A 740 77.64 3.75 42.36
C ALA A 740 78.05 2.28 42.26
N LEU A 741 77.34 1.51 41.43
CA LEU A 741 77.57 0.08 41.25
C LEU A 741 78.59 -0.20 40.13
N ASN A 742 78.53 0.55 39.03
CA ASN A 742 79.37 0.33 37.85
C ASN A 742 80.80 0.87 38.02
N GLY A 743 80.95 1.98 38.74
CA GLY A 743 82.26 2.62 38.97
C GLY A 743 83.31 1.68 39.59
N PRO A 744 83.03 0.99 40.70
CA PRO A 744 83.98 0.06 41.33
C PRO A 744 84.37 -1.13 40.45
N ILE A 745 83.43 -1.69 39.68
CA ILE A 745 83.66 -2.83 38.77
C ILE A 745 84.66 -2.46 37.68
N LEU A 746 84.53 -1.25 37.11
CA LEU A 746 85.44 -0.77 36.08
C LEU A 746 86.85 -0.48 36.63
N LEU A 747 86.95 0.06 37.85
CA LEU A 747 88.23 0.29 38.53
C LEU A 747 88.95 -1.02 38.89
N GLU A 748 88.22 -2.09 39.23
CA GLU A 748 88.79 -3.43 39.46
C GLU A 748 89.42 -4.02 38.19
N LYS A 749 88.75 -3.87 37.04
CA LYS A 749 89.23 -4.30 35.71
C LYS A 749 90.48 -3.52 35.26
N LEU A 750 90.65 -2.27 35.69
CA LEU A 750 91.83 -1.42 35.44
C LEU A 750 93.02 -1.74 36.36
N ASN A 751 92.78 -1.82 37.67
CA ASN A 751 93.85 -1.98 38.67
C ASN A 751 94.57 -3.34 38.56
N THR A 752 93.88 -4.38 38.12
CA THR A 752 94.49 -5.72 37.95
C THR A 752 95.51 -5.76 36.79
N SER A 753 95.36 -4.87 35.80
CA SER A 753 96.33 -4.68 34.69
C SER A 753 97.60 -3.94 35.15
N ALA A 754 97.44 -2.87 35.95
CA ALA A 754 98.55 -2.11 36.51
C ALA A 754 99.45 -2.96 37.43
N ALA A 755 98.86 -3.90 38.18
CA ALA A 755 99.60 -4.83 39.03
C ALA A 755 100.54 -5.77 38.23
N GLN A 756 100.15 -6.22 37.04
CA GLN A 756 101.00 -7.08 36.20
C GLN A 756 102.11 -6.32 35.47
N ALA A 757 101.87 -5.07 35.02
CA ALA A 757 102.90 -4.25 34.38
C ALA A 757 104.11 -3.97 35.31
N SER A 758 103.87 -3.83 36.62
CA SER A 758 104.93 -3.61 37.62
C SER A 758 105.87 -4.81 37.84
N THR A 759 105.46 -6.03 37.46
CA THR A 759 106.25 -7.26 37.70
C THR A 759 107.27 -7.58 36.62
N ARG A 760 107.28 -6.88 35.47
CA ARG A 760 108.23 -7.12 34.37
C ARG A 760 109.49 -6.25 34.37
N SER A 761 109.65 -5.32 35.32
CA SER A 761 110.83 -4.46 35.40
C SER A 761 111.62 -4.66 36.71
N ALA A 762 112.36 -5.77 36.81
CA ALA A 762 113.49 -5.90 37.73
C ALA A 762 114.62 -6.73 37.07
N PRO A 763 115.89 -6.30 37.16
CA PRO A 763 116.98 -6.85 36.35
C PRO A 763 117.56 -8.13 36.96
N LEU A 764 117.72 -9.17 36.14
CA LEU A 764 118.45 -10.38 36.48
C LEU A 764 119.96 -10.10 36.42
N SER A 765 120.56 -9.81 37.56
CA SER A 765 122.01 -9.99 37.78
C SER A 765 122.23 -10.80 39.05
N ASN A 766 123.02 -11.88 38.90
CA ASN A 766 123.54 -12.79 39.92
C ASN A 766 122.61 -13.93 40.35
N LEU A 767 122.89 -15.13 39.80
CA LEU A 767 123.36 -16.28 40.58
C LEU A 767 123.58 -17.47 39.64
N SER A 768 124.75 -17.46 39.00
CA SER A 768 125.41 -18.67 38.53
C SER A 768 126.09 -19.37 39.72
N SER A 769 126.02 -20.70 39.71
CA SER A 769 126.70 -21.68 40.57
C SER A 769 126.05 -21.99 41.93
N ARG A 770 125.41 -23.16 42.02
CA ARG A 770 125.99 -24.31 42.74
C ARG A 770 125.10 -25.56 42.71
N PHE A 771 125.73 -26.63 42.22
CA PHE A 771 125.54 -28.05 42.54
C PHE A 771 124.30 -28.80 42.03
N GLY A 772 124.56 -29.59 40.98
CA GLY A 772 123.96 -30.91 40.83
C GLY A 772 124.66 -32.00 41.68
N MET A 773 124.02 -33.18 41.65
CA MET A 773 124.35 -34.48 42.24
C MET A 773 124.03 -34.60 43.75
N MET A 774 123.15 -35.51 44.20
CA MET A 774 123.18 -36.97 43.98
C MET A 774 121.84 -37.65 44.32
N LYS A 775 121.58 -38.72 43.57
CA LYS A 775 120.55 -39.79 43.67
C LYS A 775 119.13 -39.48 43.18
#